data_AF-A0A4Y2S2A1-F1
#
_entry.id   AF-A0A4Y2S2A1-F1
#
_cell.length_a   1.000
_cell.length_b   1.000
_cell.length_c   1.000
_cell.angle_alpha   90.00
_cell.angle_beta   90.00
_cell.angle_gamma   90.00
#
_symmetry.space_group_name_H-M   'P 1'
#
loop_
_entity.id
_entity.type
_entity.pdbx_description
1 polymer ?
#
loop_
_entity_poly.entity_id
_entity_poly.type
_entity_poly.pdbx_seq_one_letter_code
_entity_poly.pdbx_strand_id
1 'polypeptide(L)'
;SPETGVQAMAPFPITVNSNIPSPRPSTSIATATMNGALPSSSSSTSQAPPAAAPSTAQASQRSGNQRQAANGEEELLPLGWEVRFDQYGRKYYVDHNTRSTTWERPQPLPAGWEMRRDNRGRVYYVDHNTRTTTWQRPTAESVRNYQHWQSHQAQAMQQCQQRFLYHTPVQVEDDDPLGPLPEGWEKRVDPNGRVYFVNHKNKTTQWEDPRTQGLEDPLPPGWEIKRTPEGLKYFVDHNTKTTTFADPRQPYAAKGPKGAYGVPVAYERNFKWKLTQFRYLCHCNALPSHIKITVSRQNIFEDSFSQIMRVPPHELRRRLFITFRGEEGLDYGGIAREWFFLLSHEVLNPMYCLFEYAGKNNYSLQINPASSVNPDHLLYFRFIGRFIAMALFHGKFIYSGFTLPFYKRMLGKKLTMKDIESIDPEFYNSLVWIKENNIEECGLELFFSVDFEILGQIQSHELKPGGGEIRVSEENKDEYLRLMTDWRFSRGQEEQTKSFLDGFNEVLPLEWLHYFDERELELMLCGMQEIDIEDWQRNTIYRHYTRNGKQIIWFWQFVREMDNEKRARLLQFVTGTCRVPVGGFAELMGSNGPQRFCIEKVGKETWLPRSHTCFNRLDLPPYKSYEQLVEKLTYAIEETEGFAQE
;
A
#
# COMPACT_ATOMS: atom_id res chain seq x y z
N SER A 1 -17.47 -58.92 -26.57
CA SER A 1 -17.08 -60.20 -25.98
C SER A 1 -15.65 -60.13 -25.51
N PRO A 2 -15.34 -60.64 -24.32
CA PRO A 2 -15.83 -60.15 -23.02
C PRO A 2 -14.61 -59.97 -22.06
N GLU A 3 -14.64 -59.57 -20.79
CA GLU A 3 -15.52 -59.81 -19.64
C GLU A 3 -15.31 -58.64 -18.64
N THR A 4 -16.32 -57.89 -18.20
CA THR A 4 -17.30 -58.15 -17.10
C THR A 4 -16.70 -58.49 -15.74
N GLY A 5 -17.04 -57.68 -14.73
CA GLY A 5 -16.78 -57.97 -13.31
C GLY A 5 -17.30 -56.90 -12.33
N VAL A 6 -18.59 -56.59 -12.39
CA VAL A 6 -19.33 -55.84 -11.35
C VAL A 6 -19.83 -56.83 -10.29
N GLN A 7 -19.70 -56.50 -9.00
CA GLN A 7 -20.53 -56.97 -7.88
C GLN A 7 -20.17 -56.16 -6.63
N ALA A 8 -21.01 -55.92 -5.62
CA ALA A 8 -22.45 -55.69 -5.42
C ALA A 8 -22.58 -55.37 -3.91
N MET A 9 -23.56 -54.56 -3.52
CA MET A 9 -23.79 -54.07 -2.15
C MET A 9 -24.42 -55.10 -1.18
N ALA A 10 -24.21 -54.80 0.13
CA ALA A 10 -25.09 -54.96 1.31
C ALA A 10 -25.10 -56.31 2.08
N PRO A 11 -25.58 -56.40 3.35
CA PRO A 11 -26.09 -55.38 4.30
C PRO A 11 -25.54 -55.47 5.78
N PHE A 12 -26.05 -54.57 6.63
CA PHE A 12 -25.91 -54.40 8.10
C PHE A 12 -26.05 -55.66 8.98
N PRO A 13 -25.68 -55.57 10.28
CA PRO A 13 -26.75 -55.41 11.28
C PRO A 13 -26.48 -54.41 12.41
N ILE A 14 -27.62 -54.07 13.02
CA ILE A 14 -27.96 -53.16 14.11
C ILE A 14 -27.50 -53.70 15.47
N THR A 15 -27.13 -52.83 16.42
CA THR A 15 -27.46 -53.07 17.84
C THR A 15 -27.80 -51.76 18.56
N VAL A 16 -28.93 -51.83 19.24
CA VAL A 16 -29.66 -50.84 20.02
C VAL A 16 -29.13 -50.84 21.47
N ASN A 17 -29.04 -49.69 22.13
CA ASN A 17 -29.66 -49.54 23.45
C ASN A 17 -29.83 -48.08 23.89
N SER A 18 -31.08 -47.78 24.17
CA SER A 18 -31.67 -46.65 24.87
C SER A 18 -31.45 -46.72 26.38
N ASN A 19 -31.37 -45.56 27.05
CA ASN A 19 -32.27 -45.27 28.19
C ASN A 19 -32.21 -43.80 28.63
N ILE A 20 -33.38 -43.16 28.52
CA ILE A 20 -33.81 -41.95 29.23
C ILE A 20 -34.57 -42.43 30.49
N PRO A 21 -34.64 -41.63 31.56
CA PRO A 21 -35.96 -41.11 31.95
C PRO A 21 -35.93 -39.62 32.36
N SER A 22 -37.01 -38.92 32.01
CA SER A 22 -37.46 -37.61 32.50
C SER A 22 -38.66 -37.83 33.45
N PRO A 23 -39.45 -36.81 33.91
CA PRO A 23 -39.17 -35.47 34.47
C PRO A 23 -40.05 -35.12 35.74
N ARG A 24 -39.97 -33.83 36.18
CA ARG A 24 -40.99 -32.96 36.86
C ARG A 24 -41.11 -32.97 38.41
N PRO A 25 -41.76 -31.95 39.07
CA PRO A 25 -42.00 -30.52 38.70
C PRO A 25 -41.92 -29.46 39.86
N SER A 26 -42.00 -28.18 39.45
CA SER A 26 -42.79 -27.04 40.00
C SER A 26 -42.42 -26.20 41.27
N THR A 27 -42.69 -24.88 41.10
CA THR A 27 -43.12 -23.83 42.07
C THR A 27 -42.06 -23.28 43.04
N SER A 28 -41.93 -21.99 43.39
CA SER A 28 -42.75 -20.77 43.21
C SER A 28 -42.05 -19.53 43.82
N ILE A 29 -42.34 -18.34 43.27
CA ILE A 29 -42.62 -17.04 43.96
C ILE A 29 -41.49 -16.31 44.70
N ALA A 30 -41.16 -15.09 44.24
CA ALA A 30 -41.45 -13.79 44.89
C ALA A 30 -40.69 -12.65 44.15
N THR A 31 -41.35 -11.85 43.31
CA THR A 31 -41.93 -10.51 43.61
C THR A 31 -41.01 -9.52 44.31
N ALA A 32 -40.63 -8.45 43.59
CA ALA A 32 -41.07 -7.06 43.85
C ALA A 32 -40.17 -6.09 43.03
N THR A 33 -40.66 -5.52 41.93
CA THR A 33 -41.24 -4.14 41.82
C THR A 33 -40.30 -3.01 42.23
N MET A 34 -40.29 -1.84 41.59
CA MET A 34 -40.69 -1.35 40.28
C MET A 34 -40.28 0.13 40.30
N ASN A 35 -40.02 0.67 39.12
CA ASN A 35 -40.29 2.06 38.70
C ASN A 35 -39.59 3.22 39.41
N GLY A 36 -39.01 4.08 38.57
CA GLY A 36 -39.61 5.41 38.47
C GLY A 36 -38.65 6.56 38.17
N ALA A 37 -38.75 7.02 36.92
CA ALA A 37 -38.84 8.44 36.55
C ALA A 37 -37.59 9.34 36.63
N LEU A 38 -37.12 9.70 35.43
CA LEU A 38 -36.65 11.04 35.06
C LEU A 38 -37.75 12.10 35.36
N PRO A 39 -37.39 13.37 35.65
CA PRO A 39 -37.31 14.32 34.54
C PRO A 39 -36.17 15.37 34.63
N SER A 40 -35.92 15.93 33.45
CA SER A 40 -35.19 17.13 33.04
C SER A 40 -35.46 18.43 33.82
N SER A 41 -34.46 19.34 33.91
CA SER A 41 -34.45 20.65 33.20
C SER A 41 -33.42 21.67 33.76
N SER A 42 -32.55 22.17 32.86
CA SER A 42 -32.03 23.55 32.66
C SER A 42 -31.95 24.59 33.80
N SER A 43 -30.79 25.28 33.94
CA SER A 43 -30.53 26.66 33.42
C SER A 43 -29.47 27.48 34.21
N SER A 44 -28.37 27.84 33.52
CA SER A 44 -27.65 29.15 33.46
C SER A 44 -27.61 30.14 34.64
N THR A 45 -26.43 30.69 34.99
CA THR A 45 -25.83 31.99 34.51
C THR A 45 -24.81 32.58 35.51
N SER A 46 -23.84 33.36 34.99
CA SER A 46 -23.11 34.52 35.59
C SER A 46 -21.81 34.25 36.38
N GLN A 47 -20.72 35.02 36.29
CA GLN A 47 -20.29 36.21 35.52
C GLN A 47 -18.77 36.37 35.77
N ALA A 48 -18.05 36.99 34.82
CA ALA A 48 -16.60 37.27 34.81
C ALA A 48 -16.29 38.71 35.37
N PRO A 49 -15.16 39.40 35.04
CA PRO A 49 -13.71 39.26 35.29
C PRO A 49 -13.17 40.60 35.96
N PRO A 50 -12.04 41.30 35.65
CA PRO A 50 -10.76 41.02 34.92
C PRO A 50 -9.44 41.66 35.50
N ALA A 51 -8.35 41.48 34.71
CA ALA A 51 -7.26 42.44 34.39
C ALA A 51 -6.05 42.53 35.34
N ALA A 52 -4.83 42.95 34.95
CA ALA A 52 -4.04 42.99 33.70
C ALA A 52 -2.65 43.56 34.13
N ALA A 53 -1.56 43.13 33.48
CA ALA A 53 -0.23 43.80 33.51
C ALA A 53 -0.29 45.11 32.67
N PRO A 54 0.77 45.94 32.41
CA PRO A 54 2.23 45.73 32.53
C PRO A 54 3.06 47.01 32.89
N SER A 55 4.41 46.96 32.86
CA SER A 55 5.28 47.83 32.00
C SER A 55 6.80 47.76 32.32
N THR A 56 7.56 47.96 31.24
CA THR A 56 9.00 47.88 30.91
C THR A 56 9.94 48.97 31.46
N ALA A 57 11.25 48.69 31.64
CA ALA A 57 12.40 49.34 30.95
C ALA A 57 13.81 49.14 31.60
N GLN A 58 14.80 48.85 30.72
CA GLN A 58 16.19 49.36 30.64
C GLN A 58 17.34 49.05 31.65
N ALA A 59 18.35 48.34 31.10
CA ALA A 59 19.78 48.71 30.95
C ALA A 59 20.77 48.89 32.14
N SER A 60 21.79 48.01 32.13
CA SER A 60 23.25 48.27 32.20
C SER A 60 23.98 48.68 33.51
N GLN A 61 24.99 47.84 33.86
CA GLN A 61 26.38 48.15 34.29
C GLN A 61 26.92 47.48 35.58
N ARG A 62 27.88 46.57 35.34
CA ARG A 62 29.24 46.39 35.92
C ARG A 62 29.49 46.10 37.43
N SER A 63 30.12 44.93 37.58
CA SER A 63 31.38 44.62 38.31
C SER A 63 31.35 44.31 39.81
N GLY A 64 31.82 43.08 40.14
CA GLY A 64 32.58 42.85 41.38
C GLY A 64 32.52 41.44 42.00
N ASN A 65 33.28 40.48 41.44
CA ASN A 65 34.08 39.45 42.15
C ASN A 65 33.54 38.75 43.42
N GLN A 66 33.23 37.44 43.36
CA GLN A 66 34.10 36.33 43.82
C GLN A 66 33.37 34.96 43.86
N ARG A 67 34.10 33.96 43.37
CA ARG A 67 33.90 32.50 43.32
C ARG A 67 33.06 31.87 44.44
N GLN A 68 32.08 31.04 44.05
CA GLN A 68 31.68 29.83 44.78
C GLN A 68 31.24 28.72 43.81
N ALA A 69 31.52 27.49 44.21
CA ALA A 69 31.68 26.29 43.40
C ALA A 69 30.43 25.85 42.62
N ALA A 70 30.65 25.45 41.37
CA ALA A 70 29.67 24.69 40.59
C ALA A 70 29.69 23.22 41.06
N ASN A 71 28.78 22.86 41.96
CA ASN A 71 28.28 21.50 42.07
C ASN A 71 26.94 21.45 41.33
N GLY A 72 27.01 21.17 40.02
CA GLY A 72 25.85 20.76 39.24
C GLY A 72 25.62 19.27 39.48
N GLU A 73 24.39 18.93 39.87
CA GLU A 73 23.91 17.58 40.11
C GLU A 73 24.29 16.63 38.96
N GLU A 74 25.23 15.71 39.23
CA GLU A 74 25.55 14.60 38.33
C GLU A 74 24.38 13.61 38.33
N GLU A 75 23.44 13.85 37.42
CA GLU A 75 22.31 12.95 37.14
C GLU A 75 22.84 11.51 36.90
N LEU A 76 22.35 10.53 37.67
CA LEU A 76 22.92 9.18 37.69
C LEU A 76 22.82 8.50 36.31
N LEU A 77 23.91 7.84 35.88
CA LEU A 77 23.93 7.08 34.62
C LEU A 77 22.93 5.91 34.68
N PRO A 78 22.36 5.49 33.54
CA PRO A 78 21.52 4.31 33.48
C PRO A 78 22.26 3.05 34.00
N LEU A 79 21.51 2.12 34.59
CA LEU A 79 22.06 0.89 35.18
C LEU A 79 22.98 0.14 34.18
N GLY A 80 24.22 -0.12 34.60
CA GLY A 80 25.25 -0.81 33.80
C GLY A 80 26.12 0.10 32.92
N TRP A 81 25.97 1.42 33.02
CA TRP A 81 26.85 2.38 32.35
C TRP A 81 27.91 2.95 33.30
N GLU A 82 29.15 3.01 32.84
CA GLU A 82 30.29 3.58 33.57
C GLU A 82 30.90 4.73 32.76
N VAL A 83 31.17 5.88 33.38
CA VAL A 83 31.99 6.93 32.76
C VAL A 83 33.46 6.57 32.90
N ARG A 84 34.18 6.63 31.79
CA ARG A 84 35.63 6.54 31.74
C ARG A 84 36.22 7.74 31.00
N PHE A 85 37.53 7.91 31.15
CA PHE A 85 38.30 8.98 30.51
C PHE A 85 39.39 8.36 29.65
N ASP A 86 39.57 8.90 28.44
CA ASP A 86 40.66 8.46 27.58
C ASP A 86 42.01 9.06 28.02
N GLN A 87 43.08 8.67 27.34
CA GLN A 87 44.44 9.18 27.59
C GLN A 87 44.60 10.70 27.38
N TYR A 88 43.61 11.36 26.76
CA TYR A 88 43.55 12.80 26.52
C TYR A 88 42.55 13.51 27.45
N GLY A 89 41.98 12.80 28.45
CA GLY A 89 41.02 13.35 29.41
C GLY A 89 39.60 13.55 28.86
N ARG A 90 39.26 12.98 27.70
CA ARG A 90 37.92 13.04 27.11
C ARG A 90 37.02 11.98 27.75
N LYS A 91 35.82 12.38 28.17
CA LYS A 91 34.80 11.48 28.73
C LYS A 91 34.25 10.56 27.66
N TYR A 92 34.22 9.26 27.92
CA TYR A 92 33.48 8.26 27.16
C TYR A 92 32.69 7.37 28.13
N TYR A 93 31.61 6.77 27.65
CA TYR A 93 30.68 5.97 28.43
C TYR A 93 30.81 4.52 27.99
N VAL A 94 30.99 3.63 28.96
CA VAL A 94 31.11 2.17 28.77
C VAL A 94 29.80 1.54 29.19
N ASP A 95 29.15 0.84 28.27
CA ASP A 95 28.00 0.00 28.57
C ASP A 95 28.47 -1.42 28.90
N HIS A 96 28.44 -1.79 30.18
CA HIS A 96 28.78 -3.14 30.63
C HIS A 96 27.74 -4.18 30.22
N ASN A 97 26.53 -3.75 29.82
CA ASN A 97 25.48 -4.65 29.37
C ASN A 97 25.71 -5.10 27.93
N THR A 98 26.02 -4.16 27.02
CA THR A 98 26.29 -4.47 25.61
C THR A 98 27.79 -4.65 25.30
N ARG A 99 28.67 -4.39 26.29
CA ARG A 99 30.13 -4.34 26.14
C ARG A 99 30.58 -3.36 25.06
N SER A 100 29.87 -2.24 24.94
CA SER A 100 30.14 -1.19 23.96
C SER A 100 30.63 0.09 24.63
N THR A 101 31.24 0.99 23.86
CA THR A 101 31.68 2.30 24.32
C THR A 101 31.13 3.39 23.40
N THR A 102 30.65 4.49 23.96
CA THR A 102 30.19 5.66 23.18
C THR A 102 30.73 6.95 23.79
N TRP A 103 30.87 7.98 22.96
CA TRP A 103 31.24 9.33 23.40
C TRP A 103 30.03 10.13 23.88
N GLU A 104 28.82 9.65 23.62
CA GLU A 104 27.57 10.30 24.00
C GLU A 104 27.01 9.77 25.30
N ARG A 105 26.38 10.65 26.10
CA ARG A 105 25.80 10.26 27.38
C ARG A 105 24.59 9.34 27.16
N PRO A 106 24.57 8.12 27.73
CA PRO A 106 23.45 7.20 27.62
C PRO A 106 22.21 7.75 28.32
N GLN A 107 21.11 7.93 27.58
CA GLN A 107 19.80 8.27 28.15
C GLN A 107 19.15 7.05 28.82
N PRO A 108 18.32 7.17 29.87
CA PRO A 108 17.58 6.04 30.43
C PRO A 108 16.60 5.44 29.41
N LEU A 109 16.24 4.15 29.57
CA LEU A 109 15.19 3.53 28.74
C LEU A 109 13.85 4.25 28.97
N PRO A 110 13.01 4.40 27.93
CA PRO A 110 11.66 4.96 28.10
C PRO A 110 10.82 4.14 29.09
N ALA A 111 9.87 4.79 29.76
CA ALA A 111 9.01 4.12 30.74
C ALA A 111 8.28 2.91 30.13
N GLY A 112 8.27 1.78 30.85
CA GLY A 112 7.68 0.51 30.39
C GLY A 112 8.66 -0.43 29.67
N TRP A 113 9.81 0.06 29.21
CA TRP A 113 10.81 -0.73 28.51
C TRP A 113 11.81 -1.38 29.46
N GLU A 114 12.02 -2.69 29.29
CA GLU A 114 13.02 -3.49 30.00
C GLU A 114 14.00 -4.11 28.99
N MET A 115 15.29 -4.07 29.32
CA MET A 115 16.31 -4.82 28.59
C MET A 115 16.37 -6.26 29.11
N ARG A 116 16.29 -7.24 28.21
CA ARG A 116 16.40 -8.67 28.49
C ARG A 116 17.47 -9.34 27.65
N ARG A 117 17.78 -10.59 28.00
CA ARG A 117 18.67 -11.46 27.24
C ARG A 117 17.97 -12.75 26.86
N ASP A 118 18.16 -13.18 25.63
CA ASP A 118 17.63 -14.46 25.16
C ASP A 118 18.50 -15.64 25.66
N ASN A 119 18.09 -16.86 25.34
CA ASN A 119 18.82 -18.08 25.72
C ASN A 119 20.23 -18.16 25.11
N ARG A 120 20.56 -17.31 24.12
CA ARG A 120 21.87 -17.20 23.47
C ARG A 120 22.68 -16.01 24.02
N GLY A 121 22.17 -15.31 25.04
CA GLY A 121 22.81 -14.16 25.68
C GLY A 121 22.70 -12.85 24.89
N ARG A 122 21.95 -12.83 23.78
CA ARG A 122 21.73 -11.64 22.94
C ARG A 122 20.77 -10.70 23.64
N VAL A 123 21.07 -9.40 23.59
CA VAL A 123 20.24 -8.36 24.22
C VAL A 123 19.05 -8.03 23.33
N TYR A 124 17.86 -7.94 23.93
CA TYR A 124 16.63 -7.45 23.29
C TYR A 124 15.83 -6.63 24.30
N TYR A 125 14.87 -5.85 23.84
CA TYR A 125 14.08 -4.93 24.66
C TYR A 125 12.61 -5.32 24.62
N VAL A 126 11.93 -5.21 25.75
CA VAL A 126 10.52 -5.56 25.91
C VAL A 126 9.77 -4.40 26.56
N ASP A 127 8.70 -3.94 25.92
CA ASP A 127 7.72 -3.05 26.55
C ASP A 127 6.68 -3.87 27.30
N HIS A 128 6.57 -3.67 28.60
CA HIS A 128 5.58 -4.35 29.43
C HIS A 128 4.16 -3.81 29.24
N ASN A 129 4.02 -2.58 28.78
CA ASN A 129 2.71 -1.95 28.58
C ASN A 129 2.02 -2.53 27.35
N THR A 130 2.75 -2.59 26.24
CA THR A 130 2.22 -3.06 24.94
C THR A 130 2.56 -4.51 24.63
N ARG A 131 3.40 -5.16 25.46
CA ARG A 131 3.97 -6.51 25.22
C ARG A 131 4.76 -6.60 23.92
N THR A 132 5.26 -5.47 23.42
CA THR A 132 6.06 -5.41 22.20
C THR A 132 7.52 -5.69 22.50
N THR A 133 8.24 -6.25 21.52
CA THR A 133 9.65 -6.54 21.64
C THR A 133 10.42 -5.97 20.46
N THR A 134 11.64 -5.50 20.68
CA THR A 134 12.53 -5.06 19.60
C THR A 134 13.98 -5.40 19.93
N TRP A 135 14.79 -5.57 18.89
CA TRP A 135 16.24 -5.75 19.01
C TRP A 135 16.99 -4.43 19.13
N GLN A 136 16.38 -3.31 18.70
CA GLN A 136 16.99 -1.99 18.80
C GLN A 136 16.65 -1.36 20.15
N ARG A 137 17.64 -0.66 20.73
CA ARG A 137 17.43 0.07 21.97
C ARG A 137 16.38 1.18 21.75
N PRO A 138 15.24 1.14 22.46
CA PRO A 138 14.19 2.15 22.29
C PRO A 138 14.68 3.50 22.82
N THR A 139 14.62 4.51 21.96
CA THR A 139 14.77 5.93 22.31
C THR A 139 13.40 6.60 22.42
N ALA A 140 13.31 7.75 23.08
CA ALA A 140 12.08 8.54 23.12
C ALA A 140 11.54 8.90 21.71
N GLU A 141 12.44 9.07 20.73
CA GLU A 141 12.07 9.27 19.33
C GLU A 141 11.50 7.99 18.70
N SER A 142 12.17 6.84 18.86
CA SER A 142 11.66 5.57 18.32
C SER A 142 10.31 5.17 18.90
N VAL A 143 10.08 5.45 20.19
CA VAL A 143 8.79 5.19 20.85
C VAL A 143 7.72 6.15 20.31
N ARG A 144 8.05 7.43 20.08
CA ARG A 144 7.13 8.37 19.40
C ARG A 144 6.82 7.92 17.98
N ASN A 145 7.80 7.50 17.20
CA ASN A 145 7.59 6.99 15.84
C ASN A 145 6.73 5.73 15.85
N TYR A 146 6.95 4.82 16.81
CA TYR A 146 6.12 3.63 16.99
C TYR A 146 4.69 3.98 17.42
N GLN A 147 4.52 4.93 18.35
CA GLN A 147 3.20 5.43 18.74
C GLN A 147 2.50 6.15 17.59
N HIS A 148 3.22 6.91 16.76
CA HIS A 148 2.69 7.51 15.54
C HIS A 148 2.26 6.44 14.55
N TRP A 149 3.09 5.41 14.32
CA TRP A 149 2.75 4.26 13.47
C TRP A 149 1.55 3.48 14.02
N GLN A 150 1.50 3.17 15.32
CA GLN A 150 0.37 2.53 15.98
C GLN A 150 -0.88 3.41 15.94
N SER A 151 -0.73 4.72 16.13
CA SER A 151 -1.83 5.69 16.01
C SER A 151 -2.28 5.84 14.56
N HIS A 152 -1.40 5.62 13.58
CA HIS A 152 -1.72 5.54 12.16
C HIS A 152 -2.30 4.19 11.78
N GLN A 153 -1.97 3.11 12.46
CA GLN A 153 -2.62 1.81 12.32
C GLN A 153 -4.02 1.90 12.92
N ALA A 154 -4.13 2.47 14.12
CA ALA A 154 -5.37 2.80 14.79
C ALA A 154 -6.15 3.85 14.03
N GLN A 155 -5.56 4.90 13.42
CA GLN A 155 -6.23 5.88 12.55
C GLN A 155 -6.50 5.31 11.15
N ALA A 156 -5.65 4.53 10.51
CA ALA A 156 -6.04 3.79 9.31
C ALA A 156 -7.24 2.87 9.61
N MET A 157 -7.34 2.39 10.85
CA MET A 157 -8.52 1.72 11.44
C MET A 157 -9.60 2.64 12.05
N GLN A 158 -9.38 3.95 12.31
CA GLN A 158 -10.28 4.86 13.08
C GLN A 158 -10.55 6.21 12.37
N GLN A 159 -9.60 6.77 11.63
CA GLN A 159 -9.83 7.55 10.41
C GLN A 159 -10.64 6.71 9.40
N CYS A 160 -10.58 5.37 9.51
CA CYS A 160 -11.59 4.38 9.04
C CYS A 160 -13.04 4.80 9.34
N GLN A 161 -13.20 5.53 10.43
CA GLN A 161 -14.39 5.67 11.24
C GLN A 161 -14.79 7.15 11.52
N GLN A 162 -13.93 8.18 11.37
CA GLN A 162 -14.25 9.51 11.96
C GLN A 162 -13.86 10.81 11.20
N ARG A 163 -13.51 10.81 9.91
CA ARG A 163 -13.00 12.03 9.27
C ARG A 163 -14.04 12.94 8.59
N PHE A 164 -15.10 13.42 9.26
CA PHE A 164 -15.86 14.61 8.78
C PHE A 164 -16.45 15.45 9.92
N LEU A 165 -15.71 16.49 10.34
CA LEU A 165 -16.29 17.77 10.73
C LEU A 165 -15.53 18.87 9.98
N TYR A 166 -16.31 19.69 9.26
CA TYR A 166 -15.96 20.89 8.48
C TYR A 166 -15.77 20.72 6.96
N HIS A 167 -16.80 21.22 6.27
CA HIS A 167 -16.91 21.54 4.85
C HIS A 167 -16.28 22.90 4.52
N THR A 168 -15.78 23.03 3.29
CA THR A 168 -15.97 24.25 2.48
C THR A 168 -16.04 23.89 0.98
N PRO A 169 -16.93 24.50 0.18
CA PRO A 169 -17.25 24.07 -1.18
C PRO A 169 -16.48 24.84 -2.25
N VAL A 170 -16.25 24.24 -3.42
CA VAL A 170 -15.95 24.97 -4.66
C VAL A 170 -16.84 24.43 -5.78
N GLN A 171 -17.43 25.38 -6.52
CA GLN A 171 -18.48 25.23 -7.50
C GLN A 171 -18.00 24.58 -8.81
N VAL A 172 -18.94 23.94 -9.49
CA VAL A 172 -18.80 23.22 -10.77
C VAL A 172 -19.15 24.19 -11.91
N GLU A 173 -18.33 24.23 -12.95
CA GLU A 173 -18.75 24.64 -14.30
C GLU A 173 -18.66 23.44 -15.25
N ASP A 174 -19.66 23.35 -16.12
CA ASP A 174 -19.97 22.28 -17.07
C ASP A 174 -19.31 22.62 -18.42
N ASP A 175 -18.48 21.73 -18.98
CA ASP A 175 -17.90 21.94 -20.31
C ASP A 175 -17.76 20.63 -21.10
N ASP A 176 -18.33 20.60 -22.30
CA ASP A 176 -18.22 19.50 -23.28
C ASP A 176 -16.87 19.65 -24.02
N PRO A 177 -15.92 18.71 -23.87
CA PRO A 177 -14.52 18.89 -24.26
C PRO A 177 -14.24 19.00 -25.77
N LEU A 178 -15.25 19.01 -26.65
CA LEU A 178 -15.09 19.05 -28.11
C LEU A 178 -15.80 20.23 -28.79
N GLY A 179 -16.38 21.17 -28.04
CA GLY A 179 -17.08 22.37 -28.59
C GLY A 179 -18.36 22.06 -29.39
N PRO A 180 -18.99 23.05 -30.05
CA PRO A 180 -20.21 22.83 -30.82
C PRO A 180 -19.96 22.08 -32.14
N LEU A 181 -20.95 21.29 -32.59
CA LEU A 181 -20.91 20.56 -33.86
C LEU A 181 -20.88 21.54 -35.06
N PRO A 182 -20.19 21.18 -36.18
CA PRO A 182 -20.18 22.02 -37.38
C PRO A 182 -21.58 22.31 -37.92
N GLU A 183 -21.77 23.50 -38.47
CA GLU A 183 -23.09 23.98 -38.91
C GLU A 183 -23.73 23.06 -39.96
N GLY A 184 -24.91 22.53 -39.65
CA GLY A 184 -25.64 21.57 -40.47
C GLY A 184 -25.53 20.11 -40.01
N TRP A 185 -24.81 19.83 -38.91
CA TRP A 185 -24.72 18.51 -38.29
C TRP A 185 -25.58 18.39 -37.03
N GLU A 186 -26.29 17.28 -36.88
CA GLU A 186 -27.14 16.98 -35.73
C GLU A 186 -26.76 15.62 -35.14
N LYS A 187 -26.51 15.56 -33.83
CA LYS A 187 -26.29 14.31 -33.10
C LYS A 187 -27.63 13.67 -32.76
N ARG A 188 -27.84 12.43 -33.20
CA ARG A 188 -29.02 11.62 -32.89
C ARG A 188 -28.62 10.31 -32.25
N VAL A 189 -29.58 9.68 -31.55
CA VAL A 189 -29.39 8.38 -30.90
C VAL A 189 -30.43 7.43 -31.47
N ASP A 190 -29.99 6.26 -31.90
CA ASP A 190 -30.89 5.22 -32.41
C ASP A 190 -31.64 4.52 -31.26
N PRO A 191 -32.69 3.72 -31.55
CA PRO A 191 -33.44 2.96 -30.54
C PRO A 191 -32.59 1.94 -29.75
N ASN A 192 -31.38 1.63 -30.23
CA ASN A 192 -30.42 0.75 -29.57
C ASN A 192 -29.39 1.52 -28.71
N GLY A 193 -29.56 2.84 -28.55
CA GLY A 193 -28.70 3.69 -27.73
C GLY A 193 -27.38 4.09 -28.38
N ARG A 194 -27.19 3.84 -29.69
CA ARG A 194 -26.00 4.23 -30.44
C ARG A 194 -26.16 5.62 -31.03
N VAL A 195 -25.14 6.43 -30.82
CA VAL A 195 -25.08 7.79 -31.36
C VAL A 195 -24.69 7.74 -32.83
N TYR A 196 -25.41 8.49 -33.67
CA TYR A 196 -25.05 8.75 -35.06
C TYR A 196 -25.24 10.23 -35.37
N PHE A 197 -24.50 10.74 -36.35
CA PHE A 197 -24.48 12.14 -36.73
C PHE A 197 -25.14 12.30 -38.11
N VAL A 198 -26.10 13.20 -38.18
CA VAL A 198 -26.89 13.51 -39.38
C VAL A 198 -26.41 14.82 -39.97
N ASN A 199 -25.95 14.79 -41.21
CA ASN A 199 -25.62 15.99 -41.96
C ASN A 199 -26.83 16.43 -42.79
N HIS A 200 -27.42 17.55 -42.41
CA HIS A 200 -28.61 18.13 -43.03
C HIS A 200 -28.32 18.81 -44.37
N LYS A 201 -27.06 19.18 -44.65
CA LYS A 201 -26.62 19.84 -45.90
C LYS A 201 -26.52 18.83 -47.05
N ASN A 202 -26.06 17.60 -46.80
CA ASN A 202 -25.93 16.56 -47.84
C ASN A 202 -26.86 15.35 -47.63
N LYS A 203 -27.72 15.36 -46.60
CA LYS A 203 -28.68 14.29 -46.25
C LYS A 203 -28.02 12.93 -46.03
N THR A 204 -26.83 12.93 -45.43
CA THR A 204 -26.12 11.70 -45.06
C THR A 204 -26.11 11.48 -43.55
N THR A 205 -25.96 10.23 -43.13
CA THR A 205 -25.81 9.84 -41.73
C THR A 205 -24.54 9.04 -41.57
N GLN A 206 -23.78 9.31 -40.51
CA GLN A 206 -22.57 8.56 -40.20
C GLN A 206 -22.46 8.28 -38.70
N TRP A 207 -21.70 7.24 -38.35
CA TRP A 207 -21.52 6.82 -36.96
C TRP A 207 -20.35 7.53 -36.27
N GLU A 208 -19.49 8.18 -37.05
CA GLU A 208 -18.25 8.81 -36.60
C GLU A 208 -18.44 10.33 -36.52
N ASP A 209 -17.89 10.96 -35.47
CA ASP A 209 -18.06 12.39 -35.25
C ASP A 209 -17.32 13.19 -36.35
N PRO A 210 -18.01 14.09 -37.09
CA PRO A 210 -17.41 14.86 -38.17
C PRO A 210 -16.22 15.74 -37.75
N ARG A 211 -16.05 16.00 -36.43
CA ARG A 211 -14.89 16.73 -35.88
C ARG A 211 -13.61 15.89 -35.81
N THR A 212 -13.71 14.58 -36.02
CA THR A 212 -12.59 13.62 -35.86
C THR A 212 -11.99 13.13 -37.18
N GLN A 213 -12.57 13.51 -38.32
CA GLN A 213 -12.11 13.09 -39.65
C GLN A 213 -11.39 14.25 -40.35
N GLY A 214 -10.05 14.26 -40.35
CA GLY A 214 -9.30 15.24 -41.15
C GLY A 214 -7.84 15.57 -40.80
N LEU A 215 -7.08 14.74 -40.08
CA LEU A 215 -5.64 14.98 -39.85
C LEU A 215 -4.83 13.68 -40.04
N GLU A 216 -4.50 13.32 -41.29
CA GLU A 216 -3.34 12.46 -41.55
C GLU A 216 -2.13 13.37 -41.84
N ASP A 217 -1.21 13.49 -40.89
CA ASP A 217 0.03 14.23 -41.10
C ASP A 217 0.89 13.56 -42.20
N PRO A 218 1.58 14.34 -43.04
CA PRO A 218 2.46 13.80 -44.08
C PRO A 218 3.62 12.99 -43.47
N LEU A 219 4.06 11.94 -44.19
CA LEU A 219 5.19 11.11 -43.78
C LEU A 219 6.50 11.94 -43.71
N PRO A 220 7.42 11.60 -42.80
CA PRO A 220 8.76 12.21 -42.79
C PRO A 220 9.47 12.00 -44.14
N PRO A 221 10.34 12.93 -44.58
CA PRO A 221 11.08 12.80 -45.82
C PRO A 221 11.84 11.46 -45.91
N GLY A 222 11.67 10.75 -47.02
CA GLY A 222 12.30 9.44 -47.26
C GLY A 222 11.52 8.24 -46.76
N TRP A 223 10.30 8.41 -46.22
CA TRP A 223 9.44 7.29 -45.83
C TRP A 223 8.31 7.05 -46.83
N GLU A 224 8.04 5.77 -47.13
CA GLU A 224 6.99 5.34 -48.06
C GLU A 224 6.07 4.31 -47.39
N ILE A 225 4.75 4.39 -47.62
CA ILE A 225 3.79 3.36 -47.18
C ILE A 225 3.58 2.36 -48.32
N LYS A 226 3.76 1.07 -48.02
CA LYS A 226 3.42 -0.04 -48.90
C LYS A 226 2.45 -1.00 -48.22
N ARG A 227 1.86 -1.91 -48.99
CA ARG A 227 0.95 -2.95 -48.48
C ARG A 227 1.40 -4.33 -48.90
N THR A 228 1.28 -5.30 -48.00
CA THR A 228 1.49 -6.71 -48.34
C THR A 228 0.31 -7.24 -49.18
N PRO A 229 0.45 -8.40 -49.86
CA PRO A 229 -0.64 -9.04 -50.59
C PRO A 229 -1.88 -9.34 -49.72
N GLU A 230 -1.69 -9.47 -48.41
CA GLU A 230 -2.72 -9.70 -47.39
C GLU A 230 -3.37 -8.37 -46.91
N GLY A 231 -3.00 -7.24 -47.50
CA GLY A 231 -3.58 -5.92 -47.23
C GLY A 231 -2.98 -5.18 -46.02
N LEU A 232 -1.95 -5.72 -45.38
CA LEU A 232 -1.30 -5.11 -44.22
C LEU A 232 -0.38 -3.95 -44.65
N LYS A 233 -0.53 -2.78 -44.03
CA LYS A 233 0.34 -1.62 -44.27
C LYS A 233 1.71 -1.83 -43.61
N TYR A 234 2.79 -1.54 -44.32
CA TYR A 234 4.14 -1.48 -43.79
C TYR A 234 4.86 -0.24 -44.34
N PHE A 235 5.86 0.24 -43.62
CA PHE A 235 6.57 1.48 -43.89
C PHE A 235 8.00 1.17 -44.32
N VAL A 236 8.44 1.81 -45.39
CA VAL A 236 9.76 1.67 -45.99
C VAL A 236 10.53 2.95 -45.73
N ASP A 237 11.65 2.84 -45.01
CA ASP A 237 12.58 3.95 -44.83
C ASP A 237 13.65 3.89 -45.91
N HIS A 238 13.59 4.80 -46.88
CA HIS A 238 14.57 4.93 -47.96
C HIS A 238 15.91 5.50 -47.49
N ASN A 239 15.97 6.12 -46.31
CA ASN A 239 17.21 6.66 -45.73
C ASN A 239 18.07 5.53 -45.16
N THR A 240 17.47 4.57 -44.45
CA THR A 240 18.17 3.42 -43.84
C THR A 240 18.05 2.12 -44.63
N LYS A 241 17.25 2.12 -45.71
CA LYS A 241 16.90 0.94 -46.52
C LYS A 241 16.31 -0.21 -45.70
N THR A 242 15.50 0.13 -44.70
CA THR A 242 14.81 -0.84 -43.83
C THR A 242 13.29 -0.77 -44.01
N THR A 243 12.60 -1.83 -43.57
CA THR A 243 11.14 -1.88 -43.58
C THR A 243 10.63 -2.24 -42.19
N THR A 244 9.52 -1.63 -41.78
CA THR A 244 8.91 -1.85 -40.46
C THR A 244 7.40 -1.80 -40.56
N PHE A 245 6.70 -2.51 -39.67
CA PHE A 245 5.24 -2.40 -39.54
C PHE A 245 4.83 -1.23 -38.62
N ALA A 246 5.79 -0.55 -37.99
CA ALA A 246 5.56 0.60 -37.13
C ALA A 246 5.55 1.91 -37.94
N ASP A 247 4.55 2.76 -37.73
CA ASP A 247 4.43 4.04 -38.44
C ASP A 247 5.48 5.06 -37.93
N PRO A 248 6.35 5.60 -38.79
CA PRO A 248 7.38 6.59 -38.41
C PRO A 248 6.80 7.93 -37.92
N ARG A 249 5.52 8.21 -38.19
CA ARG A 249 4.82 9.41 -37.70
C ARG A 249 4.35 9.27 -36.25
N GLN A 250 4.52 8.11 -35.64
CA GLN A 250 4.16 7.88 -34.24
C GLN A 250 5.42 7.88 -33.37
N PRO A 251 5.92 9.06 -32.93
CA PRO A 251 6.91 9.10 -31.87
C PRO A 251 6.19 8.71 -30.58
N TYR A 252 6.51 7.51 -30.05
CA TYR A 252 6.32 7.08 -28.67
C TYR A 252 5.25 7.83 -27.85
N ALA A 253 4.05 7.27 -27.78
CA ALA A 253 3.24 7.15 -26.56
C ALA A 253 3.09 8.38 -25.62
N ALA A 254 3.11 9.63 -26.08
CA ALA A 254 2.94 10.79 -25.20
C ALA A 254 1.77 11.73 -25.58
N LYS A 255 1.23 11.62 -26.81
CA LYS A 255 0.18 12.54 -27.33
C LYS A 255 -0.99 11.83 -28.03
N GLY A 256 -1.31 10.60 -27.60
CA GLY A 256 -2.57 9.95 -28.01
C GLY A 256 -3.76 10.44 -27.18
N PRO A 257 -5.01 10.15 -27.59
CA PRO A 257 -6.16 10.32 -26.70
C PRO A 257 -5.85 9.60 -25.38
N LYS A 258 -6.08 10.31 -24.27
CA LYS A 258 -5.97 9.74 -22.94
C LYS A 258 -7.10 8.72 -22.79
N GLY A 259 -6.77 7.53 -22.31
CA GLY A 259 -7.76 6.52 -21.99
C GLY A 259 -8.48 6.85 -20.70
N ALA A 260 -9.24 5.89 -20.19
CA ALA A 260 -10.05 6.07 -18.98
C ALA A 260 -9.20 6.47 -17.76
N TYR A 261 -7.89 6.25 -17.81
CA TYR A 261 -6.98 6.41 -16.68
C TYR A 261 -5.98 7.57 -16.85
N GLY A 262 -6.25 8.52 -17.75
CA GLY A 262 -5.42 9.72 -17.94
C GLY A 262 -4.06 9.47 -18.62
N VAL A 263 -3.74 8.21 -18.93
CA VAL A 263 -2.57 7.76 -19.69
C VAL A 263 -2.96 7.47 -21.15
N PRO A 264 -2.01 7.50 -22.10
CA PRO A 264 -2.30 7.20 -23.50
C PRO A 264 -2.94 5.80 -23.66
N VAL A 265 -4.05 5.70 -24.41
CA VAL A 265 -4.80 4.43 -24.64
C VAL A 265 -3.89 3.27 -25.11
N ALA A 266 -2.83 3.58 -25.87
CA ALA A 266 -1.86 2.58 -26.32
C ALA A 266 -1.07 1.94 -25.15
N TYR A 267 -0.75 2.72 -24.12
CA TYR A 267 -0.10 2.26 -22.90
C TYR A 267 -1.03 1.36 -22.09
N GLU A 268 -2.30 1.77 -21.91
CA GLU A 268 -3.32 0.97 -21.22
C GLU A 268 -3.53 -0.41 -21.89
N ARG A 269 -3.64 -0.42 -23.23
CA ARG A 269 -3.81 -1.66 -24.00
C ARG A 269 -2.60 -2.59 -23.88
N ASN A 270 -1.39 -2.02 -23.90
CA ASN A 270 -0.14 -2.79 -23.75
C ASN A 270 -0.04 -3.40 -22.35
N PHE A 271 -0.27 -2.60 -21.31
CA PHE A 271 -0.24 -3.10 -19.93
C PHE A 271 -1.28 -4.20 -19.68
N LYS A 272 -2.52 -4.03 -20.14
CA LYS A 272 -3.57 -5.05 -20.01
C LYS A 272 -3.21 -6.37 -20.70
N TRP A 273 -2.58 -6.31 -21.88
CA TRP A 273 -2.09 -7.50 -22.57
C TRP A 273 -0.98 -8.19 -21.76
N LYS A 274 0.01 -7.43 -21.28
CA LYS A 274 1.09 -7.96 -20.42
C LYS A 274 0.56 -8.60 -19.15
N LEU A 275 -0.39 -7.94 -18.48
CA LEU A 275 -1.04 -8.47 -17.27
C LEU A 275 -1.78 -9.77 -17.56
N THR A 276 -2.52 -9.85 -18.67
CA THR A 276 -3.22 -11.08 -19.08
C THR A 276 -2.24 -12.23 -19.32
N GLN A 277 -1.13 -11.96 -20.02
CA GLN A 277 -0.09 -12.95 -20.27
C GLN A 277 0.56 -13.42 -18.96
N PHE A 278 0.86 -12.50 -18.05
CA PHE A 278 1.40 -12.81 -16.73
C PHE A 278 0.42 -13.67 -15.90
N ARG A 279 -0.88 -13.34 -15.91
CA ARG A 279 -1.92 -14.14 -15.24
C ARG A 279 -2.03 -15.54 -15.82
N TYR A 280 -1.92 -15.68 -17.14
CA TYR A 280 -1.87 -16.97 -17.82
C TYR A 280 -0.64 -17.79 -17.39
N LEU A 281 0.55 -17.18 -17.31
CA LEU A 281 1.76 -17.83 -16.81
C LEU A 281 1.57 -18.34 -15.37
N CYS A 282 1.01 -17.51 -14.48
CA CYS A 282 0.72 -17.93 -13.10
C CYS A 282 -0.27 -19.10 -13.07
N HIS A 283 -1.33 -19.05 -13.87
CA HIS A 283 -2.34 -20.12 -13.94
C HIS A 283 -1.74 -21.45 -14.43
N CYS A 284 -0.94 -21.43 -15.49
CA CYS A 284 -0.29 -22.63 -16.03
C CYS A 284 0.74 -23.25 -15.08
N ASN A 285 1.29 -22.45 -14.16
CA ASN A 285 2.25 -22.89 -13.15
C ASN A 285 1.62 -23.10 -11.77
N ALA A 286 0.29 -23.00 -11.65
CA ALA A 286 -0.41 -23.25 -10.41
C ALA A 286 -0.43 -24.76 -10.13
N LEU A 287 -0.09 -25.13 -8.90
CA LEU A 287 -0.10 -26.54 -8.49
C LEU A 287 -1.50 -26.94 -8.01
N PRO A 288 -1.93 -28.20 -8.26
CA PRO A 288 -3.21 -28.69 -7.75
C PRO A 288 -3.20 -28.76 -6.22
N SER A 289 -4.37 -28.97 -5.60
CA SER A 289 -4.55 -28.95 -4.13
C SER A 289 -4.42 -27.54 -3.51
N HIS A 290 -4.43 -27.49 -2.18
CA HIS A 290 -4.39 -26.27 -1.39
C HIS A 290 -3.36 -26.38 -0.25
N ILE A 291 -2.89 -25.22 0.23
CA ILE A 291 -2.13 -25.11 1.48
C ILE A 291 -2.98 -24.42 2.54
N LYS A 292 -3.00 -24.97 3.75
CA LYS A 292 -3.70 -24.37 4.88
C LYS A 292 -2.73 -23.53 5.72
N ILE A 293 -3.05 -22.25 5.90
CA ILE A 293 -2.28 -21.31 6.73
C ILE A 293 -3.19 -20.86 7.87
N THR A 294 -2.82 -21.20 9.11
CA THR A 294 -3.64 -20.95 10.31
C THR A 294 -2.96 -19.93 11.22
N VAL A 295 -3.44 -18.69 11.24
CA VAL A 295 -2.77 -17.54 11.90
C VAL A 295 -3.67 -16.91 12.96
N SER A 296 -3.10 -16.28 13.98
CA SER A 296 -3.83 -15.45 14.93
C SER A 296 -3.86 -13.99 14.47
N ARG A 297 -4.95 -13.25 14.69
CA ARG A 297 -5.02 -11.80 14.38
C ARG A 297 -4.01 -11.00 15.21
N GLN A 298 -3.80 -11.37 16.47
CA GLN A 298 -2.89 -10.65 17.37
C GLN A 298 -1.40 -10.90 17.05
N ASN A 299 -1.09 -11.98 16.32
CA ASN A 299 0.28 -12.41 16.03
C ASN A 299 0.47 -12.76 14.55
N ILE A 300 -0.19 -12.01 13.67
CA ILE A 300 -0.30 -12.36 12.25
C ILE A 300 1.07 -12.43 11.57
N PHE A 301 2.02 -11.56 11.94
CA PHE A 301 3.35 -11.53 11.32
C PHE A 301 4.15 -12.79 11.63
N GLU A 302 4.38 -13.10 12.91
CA GLU A 302 5.17 -14.25 13.35
C GLU A 302 4.51 -15.60 12.98
N ASP A 303 3.18 -15.71 13.11
CA ASP A 303 2.46 -16.92 12.71
C ASP A 303 2.55 -17.16 11.19
N SER A 304 2.51 -16.08 10.39
CA SER A 304 2.68 -16.16 8.94
C SER A 304 4.12 -16.48 8.55
N PHE A 305 5.09 -15.84 9.20
CA PHE A 305 6.52 -16.10 9.01
C PHE A 305 6.84 -17.58 9.22
N SER A 306 6.43 -18.13 10.37
CA SER A 306 6.68 -19.53 10.72
C SER A 306 6.06 -20.50 9.72
N GLN A 307 4.85 -20.22 9.22
CA GLN A 307 4.17 -21.09 8.28
C GLN A 307 4.71 -21.01 6.86
N ILE A 308 4.91 -19.81 6.31
CA ILE A 308 5.41 -19.65 4.94
C ILE A 308 6.84 -20.16 4.81
N MET A 309 7.68 -19.94 5.82
CA MET A 309 9.08 -20.36 5.75
C MET A 309 9.27 -21.88 5.87
N ARG A 310 8.33 -22.59 6.51
CA ARG A 310 8.33 -24.06 6.60
C ARG A 310 7.86 -24.74 5.31
N VAL A 311 7.04 -24.06 4.51
CA VAL A 311 6.51 -24.61 3.27
C VAL A 311 7.56 -24.51 2.15
N PRO A 312 7.79 -25.58 1.36
CA PRO A 312 8.65 -25.51 0.19
C PRO A 312 8.15 -24.45 -0.81
N PRO A 313 9.03 -23.64 -1.42
CA PRO A 313 8.58 -22.47 -2.18
C PRO A 313 7.63 -22.75 -3.35
N HIS A 314 7.85 -23.85 -4.07
CA HIS A 314 7.00 -24.21 -5.19
C HIS A 314 5.57 -24.55 -4.74
N GLU A 315 5.37 -25.03 -3.51
CA GLU A 315 4.04 -25.33 -2.96
C GLU A 315 3.24 -24.07 -2.61
N LEU A 316 3.90 -22.93 -2.44
CA LEU A 316 3.24 -21.63 -2.25
C LEU A 316 2.46 -21.18 -3.51
N ARG A 317 2.61 -21.88 -4.64
CA ARG A 317 1.82 -21.73 -5.88
C ARG A 317 0.51 -22.53 -5.87
N ARG A 318 0.25 -23.35 -4.85
CA ARG A 318 -1.06 -24.01 -4.65
C ARG A 318 -2.10 -22.99 -4.17
N ARG A 319 -3.38 -23.34 -4.24
CA ARG A 319 -4.46 -22.49 -3.71
C ARG A 319 -4.26 -22.25 -2.20
N LEU A 320 -4.34 -21.00 -1.77
CA LEU A 320 -4.22 -20.63 -0.35
C LEU A 320 -5.55 -20.83 0.36
N PHE A 321 -5.51 -21.44 1.54
CA PHE A 321 -6.63 -21.58 2.46
C PHE A 321 -6.22 -20.96 3.81
N ILE A 322 -6.64 -19.73 4.05
CA ILE A 322 -6.29 -18.99 5.26
C ILE A 322 -7.36 -19.20 6.33
N THR A 323 -6.94 -19.44 7.57
CA THR A 323 -7.83 -19.60 8.72
C THR A 323 -7.33 -18.75 9.89
N PHE A 324 -8.17 -17.88 10.43
CA PHE A 324 -7.87 -17.18 11.68
C PHE A 324 -8.22 -18.08 12.88
N ARG A 325 -7.30 -18.20 13.86
CA ARG A 325 -7.54 -19.04 15.04
C ARG A 325 -8.72 -18.51 15.84
N GLY A 326 -9.69 -19.38 16.14
CA GLY A 326 -10.89 -19.02 16.88
C GLY A 326 -12.03 -18.47 16.02
N GLU A 327 -11.85 -18.39 14.70
CA GLU A 327 -12.87 -17.93 13.75
C GLU A 327 -13.29 -19.10 12.83
N GLU A 328 -14.59 -19.39 12.76
CA GLU A 328 -15.14 -20.35 11.79
C GLU A 328 -15.34 -19.67 10.43
N GLY A 329 -14.24 -19.52 9.68
CA GLY A 329 -14.29 -18.96 8.33
C GLY A 329 -14.19 -20.05 7.25
N LEU A 330 -15.19 -20.11 6.35
CA LEU A 330 -15.06 -20.86 5.08
C LEU A 330 -14.33 -19.96 4.07
N ASP A 331 -13.07 -20.29 3.75
CA ASP A 331 -12.23 -19.48 2.86
C ASP A 331 -12.66 -19.62 1.38
N TYR A 332 -13.67 -18.87 1.00
CA TYR A 332 -13.96 -18.57 -0.40
C TYR A 332 -13.09 -17.41 -0.91
N GLY A 333 -11.91 -17.12 -0.34
CA GLY A 333 -10.92 -16.18 -0.88
C GLY A 333 -11.02 -14.73 -0.40
N GLY A 334 -12.04 -14.38 0.39
CA GLY A 334 -12.15 -13.10 1.11
C GLY A 334 -11.16 -13.01 2.27
N ILE A 335 -11.04 -14.08 3.06
CA ILE A 335 -10.09 -14.18 4.19
C ILE A 335 -8.65 -14.08 3.68
N ALA A 336 -8.35 -14.68 2.53
CA ALA A 336 -7.04 -14.53 1.90
C ALA A 336 -6.71 -13.06 1.56
N ARG A 337 -7.69 -12.27 1.06
CA ARG A 337 -7.47 -10.84 0.77
C ARG A 337 -7.17 -10.06 2.04
N GLU A 338 -7.96 -10.28 3.08
CA GLU A 338 -7.74 -9.66 4.39
C GLU A 338 -6.37 -10.00 4.93
N TRP A 339 -5.94 -11.25 4.85
CA TRP A 339 -4.64 -11.69 5.32
C TRP A 339 -3.48 -10.98 4.59
N PHE A 340 -3.53 -10.86 3.26
CA PHE A 340 -2.54 -10.07 2.52
C PHE A 340 -2.53 -8.59 2.96
N PHE A 341 -3.71 -8.01 3.17
CA PHE A 341 -3.84 -6.63 3.63
C PHE A 341 -3.23 -6.41 5.03
N LEU A 342 -3.62 -7.23 6.01
CA LEU A 342 -3.15 -7.12 7.40
C LEU A 342 -1.65 -7.42 7.51
N LEU A 343 -1.19 -8.50 6.87
CA LEU A 343 0.22 -8.86 6.90
C LEU A 343 1.09 -7.79 6.22
N SER A 344 0.61 -7.19 5.12
CA SER A 344 1.37 -6.12 4.45
C SER A 344 1.56 -4.86 5.31
N HIS A 345 0.66 -4.59 6.26
CA HIS A 345 0.87 -3.52 7.25
C HIS A 345 1.90 -3.92 8.30
N GLU A 346 1.79 -5.14 8.86
CA GLU A 346 2.67 -5.60 9.92
C GLU A 346 4.13 -5.77 9.47
N VAL A 347 4.35 -6.06 8.18
CA VAL A 347 5.70 -6.05 7.57
C VAL A 347 6.41 -4.71 7.75
N LEU A 348 5.65 -3.62 7.91
CA LEU A 348 6.15 -2.25 8.03
C LEU A 348 6.28 -1.78 9.48
N ASN A 349 6.03 -2.66 10.44
CA ASN A 349 6.12 -2.33 11.84
C ASN A 349 7.59 -1.94 12.18
N PRO A 350 7.83 -0.70 12.64
CA PRO A 350 9.19 -0.19 12.93
C PRO A 350 9.96 -1.04 13.94
N MET A 351 9.26 -1.81 14.78
CA MET A 351 9.86 -2.61 15.85
C MET A 351 10.64 -3.82 15.35
N TYR A 352 10.31 -4.33 14.15
CA TYR A 352 11.10 -5.38 13.49
C TYR A 352 12.41 -4.84 12.89
N CYS A 353 12.55 -3.51 12.80
CA CYS A 353 13.71 -2.80 12.25
C CYS A 353 14.02 -3.15 10.78
N LEU A 354 13.04 -3.60 10.00
CA LEU A 354 13.25 -4.05 8.62
C LEU A 354 13.18 -2.88 7.61
N PHE A 355 12.21 -1.99 7.78
CA PHE A 355 12.00 -0.85 6.90
C PHE A 355 12.04 0.46 7.69
N GLU A 356 12.33 1.53 6.97
CA GLU A 356 12.25 2.90 7.44
C GLU A 356 11.53 3.76 6.40
N TYR A 357 10.98 4.89 6.84
CA TYR A 357 10.36 5.85 5.95
C TYR A 357 11.43 6.64 5.21
N ALA A 358 11.32 6.73 3.88
CA ALA A 358 12.29 7.42 3.04
C ALA A 358 12.35 8.93 3.28
N GLY A 359 11.26 9.55 3.78
CA GLY A 359 11.22 10.97 4.11
C GLY A 359 10.12 11.34 5.09
N LYS A 360 10.10 12.61 5.50
CA LYS A 360 9.16 13.15 6.51
C LYS A 360 7.70 13.25 6.02
N ASN A 361 7.50 13.37 4.71
CA ASN A 361 6.19 13.66 4.10
C ASN A 361 5.65 12.52 3.20
N ASN A 362 6.50 11.55 2.83
CA ASN A 362 6.14 10.47 1.92
C ASN A 362 6.14 9.15 2.69
N TYR A 363 4.98 8.50 2.77
CA TYR A 363 4.82 7.13 3.30
C TYR A 363 5.48 6.06 2.42
N SER A 364 6.53 6.43 1.67
CA SER A 364 7.29 5.52 0.83
C SER A 364 8.37 4.84 1.67
N LEU A 365 8.44 3.52 1.55
CA LEU A 365 9.25 2.69 2.44
C LEU A 365 10.54 2.27 1.74
N GLN A 366 11.64 2.31 2.49
CA GLN A 366 12.95 1.80 2.08
C GLN A 366 13.45 0.78 3.09
N ILE A 367 14.32 -0.12 2.64
CA ILE A 367 14.99 -1.07 3.54
C ILE A 367 15.81 -0.28 4.54
N ASN A 368 15.71 -0.61 5.82
CA ASN A 368 16.55 0.00 6.85
C ASN A 368 17.98 -0.59 6.77
N PRO A 369 19.03 0.22 6.49
CA PRO A 369 20.42 -0.24 6.49
C PRO A 369 20.85 -0.84 7.83
N ALA A 370 20.27 -0.37 8.93
CA ALA A 370 20.53 -0.86 10.29
C ALA A 370 19.68 -2.09 10.67
N SER A 371 19.03 -2.74 9.71
CA SER A 371 18.23 -3.96 9.98
C SER A 371 19.05 -5.11 10.56
N SER A 372 20.37 -5.11 10.40
CA SER A 372 21.30 -6.09 11.01
C SER A 372 21.26 -6.11 12.55
N VAL A 373 20.69 -5.09 13.18
CA VAL A 373 20.36 -5.09 14.62
C VAL A 373 19.46 -6.28 14.97
N ASN A 374 18.55 -6.66 14.07
CA ASN A 374 17.80 -7.90 14.17
C ASN A 374 18.63 -9.04 13.56
N PRO A 375 19.08 -10.03 14.36
CA PRO A 375 19.95 -11.10 13.87
C PRO A 375 19.31 -11.97 12.78
N ASP A 376 17.98 -12.04 12.76
CA ASP A 376 17.20 -12.85 11.83
C ASP A 376 16.66 -12.02 10.65
N HIS A 377 17.10 -10.76 10.48
CA HIS A 377 16.58 -9.84 9.46
C HIS A 377 16.61 -10.39 8.04
N LEU A 378 17.68 -11.10 7.63
CA LEU A 378 17.77 -11.70 6.30
C LEU A 378 16.69 -12.77 6.06
N LEU A 379 16.34 -13.54 7.08
CA LEU A 379 15.25 -14.52 7.01
C LEU A 379 13.91 -13.82 6.86
N TYR A 380 13.69 -12.71 7.58
CA TYR A 380 12.50 -11.89 7.41
C TYR A 380 12.43 -11.27 6.00
N PHE A 381 13.53 -10.75 5.44
CA PHE A 381 13.54 -10.26 4.06
C PHE A 381 13.22 -11.35 3.04
N ARG A 382 13.76 -12.56 3.21
CA ARG A 382 13.42 -13.72 2.38
C ARG A 382 11.95 -14.10 2.49
N PHE A 383 11.38 -14.07 3.70
CA PHE A 383 9.96 -14.26 3.93
C PHE A 383 9.12 -13.20 3.23
N ILE A 384 9.47 -11.91 3.35
CA ILE A 384 8.77 -10.81 2.69
C ILE A 384 8.86 -10.98 1.17
N GLY A 385 10.01 -11.37 0.63
CA GLY A 385 10.17 -11.71 -0.79
C GLY A 385 9.17 -12.77 -1.24
N ARG A 386 9.07 -13.89 -0.50
CA ARG A 386 8.07 -14.94 -0.77
C ARG A 386 6.64 -14.40 -0.68
N PHE A 387 6.33 -13.61 0.34
CA PHE A 387 5.01 -13.00 0.54
C PHE A 387 4.59 -12.09 -0.62
N ILE A 388 5.47 -11.20 -1.08
CA ILE A 388 5.20 -10.30 -2.21
C ILE A 388 5.06 -11.09 -3.52
N ALA A 389 5.89 -12.12 -3.73
CA ALA A 389 5.74 -13.01 -4.87
C ALA A 389 4.41 -13.79 -4.84
N MET A 390 3.97 -14.24 -3.66
CA MET A 390 2.65 -14.85 -3.48
C MET A 390 1.52 -13.87 -3.80
N ALA A 391 1.62 -12.60 -3.37
CA ALA A 391 0.63 -11.57 -3.68
C ALA A 391 0.45 -11.41 -5.20
N LEU A 392 1.56 -11.29 -5.93
CA LEU A 392 1.55 -11.20 -7.39
C LEU A 392 1.02 -12.47 -8.05
N PHE A 393 1.50 -13.64 -7.63
CA PHE A 393 1.11 -14.94 -8.20
C PHE A 393 -0.41 -15.19 -8.07
N HIS A 394 -0.95 -14.97 -6.86
CA HIS A 394 -2.37 -15.20 -6.54
C HIS A 394 -3.28 -14.03 -6.90
N GLY A 395 -2.73 -12.91 -7.36
CA GLY A 395 -3.48 -11.72 -7.74
C GLY A 395 -4.17 -11.05 -6.56
N LYS A 396 -3.45 -10.92 -5.45
CA LYS A 396 -3.89 -10.23 -4.24
C LYS A 396 -3.12 -8.93 -4.10
N PHE A 397 -3.79 -7.90 -3.61
CA PHE A 397 -3.19 -6.59 -3.41
C PHE A 397 -2.64 -6.44 -1.99
N ILE A 398 -1.60 -5.64 -1.85
CA ILE A 398 -1.07 -5.21 -0.56
C ILE A 398 -1.48 -3.77 -0.26
N TYR A 399 -1.43 -3.37 1.01
CA TYR A 399 -1.85 -2.04 1.43
C TYR A 399 -0.90 -0.94 0.97
N SER A 400 0.40 -1.09 1.24
CA SER A 400 1.41 -0.09 0.92
C SER A 400 2.44 -0.66 -0.03
N GLY A 401 2.75 0.10 -1.08
CA GLY A 401 3.79 -0.22 -2.04
C GLY A 401 5.18 0.19 -1.54
N PHE A 402 6.19 -0.32 -2.23
CA PHE A 402 7.58 0.12 -2.09
C PHE A 402 7.84 1.40 -2.89
N THR A 403 9.00 2.02 -2.66
CA THR A 403 9.46 3.13 -3.51
C THR A 403 9.65 2.68 -4.96
N LEU A 404 9.44 3.56 -5.95
CA LEU A 404 9.70 3.26 -7.36
C LEU A 404 11.12 2.73 -7.64
N PRO A 405 12.19 3.27 -7.01
CA PRO A 405 13.54 2.73 -7.19
C PRO A 405 13.67 1.28 -6.69
N PHE A 406 12.91 0.87 -5.68
CA PHE A 406 12.88 -0.51 -5.25
C PHE A 406 12.30 -1.44 -6.33
N TYR A 407 11.20 -1.05 -6.98
CA TYR A 407 10.65 -1.82 -8.11
C TYR A 407 11.61 -1.86 -9.30
N LYS A 408 12.30 -0.75 -9.61
CA LYS A 408 13.36 -0.75 -10.62
C LYS A 408 14.45 -1.76 -10.30
N ARG A 409 14.89 -1.82 -9.03
CA ARG A 409 15.87 -2.80 -8.57
C ARG A 409 15.36 -4.23 -8.74
N MET A 410 14.10 -4.51 -8.40
CA MET A 410 13.48 -5.83 -8.61
C MET A 410 13.47 -6.24 -10.09
N LEU A 411 13.22 -5.31 -11.00
CA LEU A 411 13.21 -5.55 -12.44
C LEU A 411 14.62 -5.61 -13.07
N GLY A 412 15.69 -5.48 -12.27
CA GLY A 412 17.06 -5.41 -12.77
C GLY A 412 17.36 -4.15 -13.60
N LYS A 413 16.55 -3.09 -13.46
CA LYS A 413 16.76 -1.81 -14.15
C LYS A 413 17.79 -0.97 -13.42
N LYS A 414 18.59 -0.21 -14.18
CA LYS A 414 19.58 0.72 -13.64
C LYS A 414 18.87 1.89 -12.93
N LEU A 415 19.32 2.21 -11.72
CA LEU A 415 18.87 3.37 -10.96
C LEU A 415 19.60 4.62 -11.45
N THR A 416 18.88 5.73 -11.47
CA THR A 416 19.37 7.01 -12.00
C THR A 416 19.35 8.09 -10.92
N MET A 417 20.10 9.17 -11.12
CA MET A 417 20.12 10.30 -10.16
C MET A 417 18.71 10.86 -9.92
N LYS A 418 17.84 10.89 -10.94
CA LYS A 418 16.45 11.33 -10.81
C LYS A 418 15.62 10.46 -9.86
N ASP A 419 15.98 9.19 -9.70
CA ASP A 419 15.28 8.28 -8.80
C ASP A 419 15.47 8.69 -7.32
N ILE A 420 16.55 9.39 -7.01
CA ILE A 420 16.85 9.91 -5.65
C ILE A 420 15.82 10.97 -5.24
N GLU A 421 15.33 11.78 -6.18
CA GLU A 421 14.33 12.84 -5.91
C GLU A 421 13.11 12.31 -5.15
N SER A 422 12.69 11.08 -5.44
CA SER A 422 11.53 10.44 -4.80
C SER A 422 11.77 9.95 -3.37
N ILE A 423 13.04 9.76 -3.00
CA ILE A 423 13.46 9.22 -1.70
C ILE A 423 13.97 10.37 -0.82
N ASP A 424 14.91 11.14 -1.34
CA ASP A 424 15.67 12.15 -0.62
C ASP A 424 15.83 13.40 -1.51
N PRO A 425 14.81 14.30 -1.49
CA PRO A 425 14.83 15.51 -2.29
C PRO A 425 15.99 16.44 -1.94
N GLU A 426 16.40 16.50 -0.68
CA GLU A 426 17.49 17.35 -0.21
C GLU A 426 18.82 16.89 -0.81
N PHE A 427 19.13 15.59 -0.70
CA PHE A 427 20.32 15.00 -1.29
C PHE A 427 20.31 15.11 -2.83
N TYR A 428 19.15 14.89 -3.46
CA TYR A 428 19.00 15.08 -4.90
C TYR A 428 19.34 16.52 -5.32
N ASN A 429 18.82 17.52 -4.61
CA ASN A 429 19.12 18.93 -4.89
C ASN A 429 20.61 19.24 -4.75
N SER A 430 21.30 18.65 -3.77
CA SER A 430 22.76 18.78 -3.64
C SER A 430 23.51 18.20 -4.85
N LEU A 431 23.09 17.03 -5.35
CA LEU A 431 23.70 16.41 -6.54
C LEU A 431 23.41 17.21 -7.82
N VAL A 432 22.19 17.72 -7.97
CA VAL A 432 21.82 18.61 -9.09
C VAL A 432 22.66 19.88 -9.06
N TRP A 433 22.85 20.47 -7.88
CA TRP A 433 23.68 21.65 -7.73
C TRP A 433 25.14 21.39 -8.14
N ILE A 434 25.75 20.28 -7.69
CA ILE A 434 27.11 19.88 -8.09
C ILE A 434 27.20 19.66 -9.61
N LYS A 435 26.14 19.13 -10.21
CA LYS A 435 26.08 18.88 -11.65
C LYS A 435 26.03 20.17 -12.47
N GLU A 436 25.23 21.14 -12.03
CA GLU A 436 24.90 22.35 -12.80
C GLU A 436 25.88 23.51 -12.55
N ASN A 437 26.62 23.50 -11.45
CA ASN A 437 27.56 24.57 -11.09
C ASN A 437 29.01 24.15 -11.32
N ASN A 438 29.90 25.15 -11.45
CA ASN A 438 31.35 24.94 -11.52
C ASN A 438 31.90 24.78 -10.09
N ILE A 439 32.32 23.57 -9.73
CA ILE A 439 32.77 23.24 -8.37
C ILE A 439 34.15 23.83 -8.04
N GLU A 440 34.98 24.09 -9.06
CA GLU A 440 36.33 24.65 -8.91
C GLU A 440 36.27 26.14 -8.58
N GLU A 441 35.40 26.89 -9.27
CA GLU A 441 35.16 28.31 -9.00
C GLU A 441 34.53 28.55 -7.62
N CYS A 442 33.70 27.62 -7.17
CA CYS A 442 33.06 27.69 -5.85
C CYS A 442 33.99 27.28 -4.70
N GLY A 443 35.18 26.76 -4.99
CA GLY A 443 36.12 26.28 -3.98
C GLY A 443 35.61 25.08 -3.19
N LEU A 444 34.69 24.26 -3.75
CA LEU A 444 34.26 23.04 -3.07
C LEU A 444 35.41 22.03 -3.06
N GLU A 445 35.69 21.52 -1.87
CA GLU A 445 36.68 20.48 -1.65
C GLU A 445 35.97 19.15 -1.44
N LEU A 446 35.68 18.49 -2.56
CA LEU A 446 35.06 17.17 -2.60
C LEU A 446 36.10 16.12 -2.99
N PHE A 447 35.99 14.94 -2.40
CA PHE A 447 36.80 13.77 -2.72
C PHE A 447 35.90 12.59 -3.08
N PHE A 448 36.44 11.52 -3.66
CA PHE A 448 35.70 10.30 -3.95
C PHE A 448 35.50 9.43 -2.69
N SER A 449 35.08 10.05 -1.59
CA SER A 449 34.78 9.41 -0.30
C SER A 449 33.54 10.02 0.32
N VAL A 450 32.80 9.24 1.11
CA VAL A 450 31.58 9.68 1.79
C VAL A 450 31.59 9.21 3.23
N ASP A 451 31.30 10.14 4.13
CA ASP A 451 31.05 9.83 5.54
C ASP A 451 29.55 9.63 5.76
N PHE A 452 29.20 8.56 6.47
CA PHE A 452 27.81 8.22 6.76
C PHE A 452 27.69 7.61 8.15
N GLU A 453 26.54 7.82 8.77
CA GLU A 453 26.29 7.38 10.13
C GLU A 453 25.40 6.12 10.13
N ILE A 454 25.86 5.06 10.80
CA ILE A 454 25.05 3.88 11.12
C ILE A 454 25.08 3.68 12.62
N LEU A 455 23.90 3.68 13.26
CA LEU A 455 23.74 3.42 14.70
C LEU A 455 24.63 4.31 15.60
N GLY A 456 24.82 5.59 15.23
CA GLY A 456 25.67 6.53 15.98
C GLY A 456 27.16 6.45 15.64
N GLN A 457 27.57 5.55 14.74
CA GLN A 457 28.96 5.43 14.30
C GLN A 457 29.15 6.05 12.91
N ILE A 458 29.99 7.07 12.84
CA ILE A 458 30.42 7.65 11.56
C ILE A 458 31.44 6.70 10.92
N GLN A 459 31.10 6.20 9.74
CA GLN A 459 31.97 5.40 8.90
C GLN A 459 32.28 6.16 7.62
N SER A 460 33.52 6.05 7.14
CA SER A 460 33.95 6.62 5.86
C SER A 460 34.01 5.52 4.81
N HIS A 461 33.47 5.77 3.63
CA HIS A 461 33.46 4.83 2.51
C HIS A 461 34.06 5.48 1.26
N GLU A 462 35.10 4.86 0.69
CA GLU A 462 35.66 5.28 -0.59
C GLU A 462 34.78 4.81 -1.76
N LEU A 463 34.35 5.74 -2.61
CA LEU A 463 33.51 5.45 -3.77
C LEU A 463 34.25 4.66 -4.86
N LYS A 464 35.58 4.80 -4.89
CA LYS A 464 36.50 4.04 -5.76
C LYS A 464 37.82 3.80 -5.03
N PRO A 465 38.66 2.85 -5.46
CA PRO A 465 39.93 2.56 -4.80
C PRO A 465 40.82 3.80 -4.67
N GLY A 466 41.22 4.16 -3.45
CA GLY A 466 42.01 5.37 -3.18
C GLY A 466 41.20 6.67 -3.31
N GLY A 467 39.87 6.58 -3.23
CA GLY A 467 38.96 7.69 -3.45
C GLY A 467 39.12 8.83 -2.45
N GLY A 468 39.62 8.56 -1.23
CA GLY A 468 39.88 9.60 -0.23
C GLY A 468 40.93 10.63 -0.65
N GLU A 469 41.85 10.28 -1.53
CA GLU A 469 42.93 11.16 -2.02
C GLU A 469 42.60 11.80 -3.38
N ILE A 470 41.55 11.33 -4.05
CA ILE A 470 41.20 11.79 -5.40
C ILE A 470 40.20 12.94 -5.28
N ARG A 471 40.65 14.15 -5.59
CA ARG A 471 39.81 15.35 -5.61
C ARG A 471 38.82 15.30 -6.77
N VAL A 472 37.58 15.71 -6.50
CA VAL A 472 36.56 15.91 -7.53
C VAL A 472 36.84 17.22 -8.26
N SER A 473 36.93 17.17 -9.59
CA SER A 473 37.15 18.27 -10.51
C SER A 473 36.01 18.35 -11.54
N GLU A 474 35.94 19.41 -12.33
CA GLU A 474 34.92 19.53 -13.38
C GLU A 474 34.98 18.39 -14.40
N GLU A 475 36.18 17.86 -14.66
CA GLU A 475 36.39 16.75 -15.60
C GLU A 475 35.88 15.41 -15.08
N ASN A 476 35.88 15.20 -13.77
CA ASN A 476 35.54 13.90 -13.14
C ASN A 476 34.23 13.93 -12.33
N LYS A 477 33.54 15.08 -12.25
CA LYS A 477 32.30 15.23 -11.48
C LYS A 477 31.18 14.29 -11.92
N ASP A 478 31.07 13.98 -13.21
CA ASP A 478 30.07 13.03 -13.72
C ASP A 478 30.32 11.60 -13.21
N GLU A 479 31.59 11.21 -13.05
CA GLU A 479 31.96 9.93 -12.44
C GLU A 479 31.58 9.92 -10.95
N TYR A 480 31.90 11.01 -10.23
CA TYR A 480 31.54 11.18 -8.83
C TYR A 480 30.02 11.07 -8.62
N LEU A 481 29.22 11.80 -9.42
CA LEU A 481 27.76 11.77 -9.35
C LEU A 481 27.18 10.38 -9.59
N ARG A 482 27.75 9.62 -10.53
CA ARG A 482 27.35 8.24 -10.80
C ARG A 482 27.66 7.33 -9.61
N LEU A 483 28.87 7.38 -9.08
CA LEU A 483 29.27 6.56 -7.94
C LEU A 483 28.49 6.92 -6.67
N MET A 484 28.23 8.21 -6.44
CA MET A 484 27.37 8.70 -5.35
C MET A 484 25.94 8.17 -5.46
N THR A 485 25.39 8.18 -6.68
CA THR A 485 24.06 7.64 -6.95
C THR A 485 24.01 6.14 -6.66
N ASP A 486 24.96 5.38 -7.21
CA ASP A 486 25.04 3.92 -7.03
C ASP A 486 25.23 3.54 -5.55
N TRP A 487 26.09 4.28 -4.84
CA TRP A 487 26.32 4.13 -3.40
C TRP A 487 25.07 4.44 -2.59
N ARG A 488 24.36 5.54 -2.86
CA ARG A 488 23.15 5.94 -2.09
C ARG A 488 22.06 4.88 -2.12
N PHE A 489 21.93 4.15 -3.23
CA PHE A 489 20.95 3.07 -3.39
C PHE A 489 21.40 1.70 -2.91
N SER A 490 22.71 1.49 -2.67
CA SER A 490 23.25 0.17 -2.33
C SER A 490 23.77 0.12 -0.89
N ARG A 491 24.11 1.27 -0.29
CA ARG A 491 24.70 1.37 1.05
C ARG A 491 23.91 0.59 2.11
N GLY A 492 24.55 -0.42 2.69
CA GLY A 492 24.03 -1.19 3.82
C GLY A 492 22.75 -1.98 3.56
N GLN A 493 22.32 -2.15 2.30
CA GLN A 493 21.06 -2.82 1.94
C GLN A 493 21.25 -4.00 0.97
N GLU A 494 22.48 -4.34 0.58
CA GLU A 494 22.76 -5.33 -0.46
C GLU A 494 22.33 -6.74 -0.05
N GLU A 495 22.68 -7.18 1.17
CA GLU A 495 22.32 -8.51 1.68
C GLU A 495 20.81 -8.66 1.89
N GLN A 496 20.16 -7.61 2.37
CA GLN A 496 18.72 -7.52 2.57
C GLN A 496 17.99 -7.59 1.23
N THR A 497 18.42 -6.79 0.26
CA THR A 497 17.87 -6.77 -1.10
C THR A 497 18.04 -8.12 -1.76
N LYS A 498 19.23 -8.72 -1.66
CA LYS A 498 19.48 -10.07 -2.18
C LYS A 498 18.58 -11.10 -1.53
N SER A 499 18.48 -11.11 -0.20
CA SER A 499 17.63 -12.06 0.53
C SER A 499 16.15 -11.93 0.14
N PHE A 500 15.67 -10.69 -0.04
CA PHE A 500 14.33 -10.41 -0.56
C PHE A 500 14.15 -10.95 -1.98
N LEU A 501 15.08 -10.67 -2.90
CA LEU A 501 15.00 -11.12 -4.30
C LEU A 501 15.10 -12.64 -4.41
N ASP A 502 15.93 -13.29 -3.59
CA ASP A 502 16.03 -14.76 -3.53
C ASP A 502 14.67 -15.36 -3.12
N GLY A 503 14.09 -14.86 -2.02
CA GLY A 503 12.78 -15.30 -1.54
C GLY A 503 11.67 -15.04 -2.55
N PHE A 504 11.73 -13.92 -3.27
CA PHE A 504 10.80 -13.60 -4.34
C PHE A 504 10.92 -14.59 -5.51
N ASN A 505 12.14 -14.79 -6.02
CA ASN A 505 12.44 -15.61 -7.19
C ASN A 505 12.13 -17.10 -6.98
N GLU A 506 12.20 -17.58 -5.73
CA GLU A 506 11.80 -18.93 -5.35
C GLU A 506 10.32 -19.25 -5.63
N VAL A 507 9.45 -18.26 -5.46
CA VAL A 507 8.01 -18.41 -5.68
C VAL A 507 7.63 -17.94 -7.07
N LEU A 508 8.12 -16.77 -7.49
CA LEU A 508 7.80 -16.15 -8.76
C LEU A 508 9.10 -15.77 -9.50
N PRO A 509 9.44 -16.45 -10.60
CA PRO A 509 10.64 -16.13 -11.37
C PRO A 509 10.62 -14.69 -11.88
N LEU A 510 11.67 -13.92 -11.60
CA LEU A 510 11.77 -12.50 -12.00
C LEU A 510 11.69 -12.30 -13.52
N GLU A 511 12.05 -13.32 -14.31
CA GLU A 511 11.96 -13.29 -15.77
C GLU A 511 10.52 -13.07 -16.27
N TRP A 512 9.51 -13.49 -15.51
CA TRP A 512 8.10 -13.27 -15.86
C TRP A 512 7.71 -11.79 -15.79
N LEU A 513 8.50 -10.97 -15.10
CA LEU A 513 8.28 -9.54 -14.96
C LEU A 513 9.09 -8.70 -15.98
N HIS A 514 9.89 -9.33 -16.85
CA HIS A 514 10.84 -8.63 -17.73
C HIS A 514 10.20 -7.57 -18.64
N TYR A 515 8.93 -7.75 -19.03
CA TYR A 515 8.20 -6.82 -19.90
C TYR A 515 7.49 -5.69 -19.16
N PHE A 516 7.49 -5.71 -17.83
CA PHE A 516 6.85 -4.69 -17.00
C PHE A 516 7.82 -3.56 -16.66
N ASP A 517 7.27 -2.36 -16.52
CA ASP A 517 7.97 -1.25 -15.89
C ASP A 517 7.68 -1.13 -14.40
N GLU A 518 8.42 -0.26 -13.72
CA GLU A 518 8.33 -0.07 -12.28
C GLU A 518 6.97 0.45 -11.80
N ARG A 519 6.26 1.23 -12.63
CA ARG A 519 4.92 1.74 -12.32
C ARG A 519 3.87 0.68 -12.55
N GLU A 520 4.03 -0.10 -13.60
CA GLU A 520 3.18 -1.24 -13.90
C GLU A 520 3.29 -2.32 -12.82
N LEU A 521 4.50 -2.60 -12.32
CA LEU A 521 4.72 -3.54 -11.22
C LEU A 521 4.10 -3.02 -9.92
N GLU A 522 4.25 -1.73 -9.61
CA GLU A 522 3.57 -1.08 -8.49
C GLU A 522 2.05 -1.25 -8.60
N LEU A 523 1.46 -0.99 -9.78
CA LEU A 523 0.02 -1.16 -10.03
C LEU A 523 -0.44 -2.61 -9.89
N MET A 524 0.38 -3.59 -10.30
CA MET A 524 0.06 -5.01 -10.12
C MET A 524 -0.02 -5.40 -8.65
N LEU A 525 0.86 -4.83 -7.82
CA LEU A 525 1.00 -5.19 -6.42
C LEU A 525 0.04 -4.39 -5.51
N CYS A 526 -0.18 -3.12 -5.82
CA CYS A 526 -0.97 -2.19 -5.01
C CYS A 526 -2.36 -1.94 -5.57
N GLY A 527 -2.64 -2.29 -6.83
CA GLY A 527 -3.90 -1.93 -7.51
C GLY A 527 -4.05 -0.43 -7.74
N MET A 528 -5.18 -0.02 -8.29
CA MET A 528 -5.49 1.40 -8.49
C MET A 528 -5.78 2.09 -7.14
N GLN A 529 -5.26 3.32 -6.99
CA GLN A 529 -5.41 4.10 -5.75
C GLN A 529 -6.64 5.01 -5.77
N GLU A 530 -7.06 5.48 -6.94
CA GLU A 530 -8.27 6.28 -7.12
C GLU A 530 -9.41 5.45 -7.71
N ILE A 531 -10.59 5.56 -7.11
CA ILE A 531 -11.79 4.85 -7.51
C ILE A 531 -12.59 5.71 -8.48
N ASP A 532 -12.60 5.31 -9.75
CA ASP A 532 -13.50 5.86 -10.77
C ASP A 532 -14.95 5.39 -10.49
N ILE A 533 -15.78 6.33 -10.06
CA ILE A 533 -17.18 6.08 -9.71
C ILE A 533 -18.02 5.74 -10.94
N GLU A 534 -17.72 6.37 -12.09
CA GLU A 534 -18.48 6.14 -13.32
C GLU A 534 -18.18 4.74 -13.87
N ASP A 535 -16.93 4.29 -13.79
CA ASP A 535 -16.55 2.92 -14.10
C ASP A 535 -17.19 1.91 -13.12
N TRP A 536 -17.18 2.22 -11.82
CA TRP A 536 -17.83 1.39 -10.81
C TRP A 536 -19.33 1.23 -11.07
N GLN A 537 -20.02 2.34 -11.32
CA GLN A 537 -21.45 2.35 -11.58
C GLN A 537 -21.80 1.61 -12.88
N ARG A 538 -20.98 1.77 -13.93
CA ARG A 538 -21.16 1.13 -15.23
C ARG A 538 -21.02 -0.39 -15.16
N ASN A 539 -20.12 -0.88 -14.31
CA ASN A 539 -19.82 -2.32 -14.19
C ASN A 539 -20.54 -3.01 -13.02
N THR A 540 -21.47 -2.33 -12.35
CA THR A 540 -22.26 -2.93 -11.26
C THR A 540 -23.48 -3.70 -11.78
N ILE A 541 -23.69 -4.91 -11.24
CA ILE A 541 -24.85 -5.76 -11.51
C ILE A 541 -25.90 -5.58 -10.42
N TYR A 542 -27.16 -5.36 -10.80
CA TYR A 542 -28.27 -5.25 -9.85
C TYR A 542 -29.13 -6.52 -9.87
N ARG A 543 -29.35 -7.12 -8.71
CA ARG A 543 -30.25 -8.28 -8.52
C ARG A 543 -31.44 -7.87 -7.69
N HIS A 544 -32.65 -8.13 -8.19
CA HIS A 544 -33.91 -7.70 -7.55
C HIS A 544 -34.04 -6.18 -7.30
N TYR A 545 -33.12 -5.42 -7.88
CA TYR A 545 -33.15 -3.98 -8.07
C TYR A 545 -32.98 -3.65 -9.56
N THR A 546 -33.40 -2.46 -9.94
CA THR A 546 -33.14 -1.90 -11.27
C THR A 546 -32.26 -0.66 -11.13
N ARG A 547 -31.55 -0.27 -12.20
CA ARG A 547 -30.68 0.91 -12.20
C ARG A 547 -31.41 2.21 -11.81
N ASN A 548 -32.72 2.26 -12.06
CA ASN A 548 -33.59 3.39 -11.75
C ASN A 548 -34.33 3.24 -10.41
N GLY A 549 -34.06 2.18 -9.64
CA GLY A 549 -34.65 1.98 -8.33
C GLY A 549 -34.20 3.07 -7.36
N LYS A 550 -35.11 3.55 -6.51
CA LYS A 550 -34.84 4.63 -5.54
C LYS A 550 -33.59 4.35 -4.70
N GLN A 551 -33.47 3.14 -4.17
CA GLN A 551 -32.33 2.72 -3.34
C GLN A 551 -31.01 2.67 -4.13
N ILE A 552 -31.05 2.37 -5.43
CA ILE A 552 -29.85 2.35 -6.28
C ILE A 552 -29.41 3.77 -6.63
N ILE A 553 -30.34 4.66 -6.93
CA ILE A 553 -30.05 6.08 -7.16
C ILE A 553 -29.43 6.68 -5.89
N TRP A 554 -30.04 6.42 -4.73
CA TRP A 554 -29.53 6.81 -3.42
C TRP A 554 -28.15 6.23 -3.12
N PHE A 555 -27.92 4.96 -3.42
CA PHE A 555 -26.60 4.35 -3.26
C PHE A 555 -25.52 5.09 -4.07
N TRP A 556 -25.77 5.39 -5.34
CA TRP A 556 -24.78 6.09 -6.16
C TRP A 556 -24.65 7.58 -5.84
N GLN A 557 -25.71 8.20 -5.30
CA GLN A 557 -25.62 9.53 -4.71
C GLN A 557 -24.67 9.50 -3.50
N PHE A 558 -24.88 8.56 -2.58
CA PHE A 558 -24.01 8.35 -1.42
C PHE A 558 -22.55 8.11 -1.84
N VAL A 559 -22.28 7.24 -2.82
CA VAL A 559 -20.92 6.98 -3.32
C VAL A 559 -20.26 8.21 -3.95
N ARG A 560 -21.02 9.08 -4.64
CA ARG A 560 -20.50 10.33 -5.19
C ARG A 560 -20.16 11.35 -4.12
N GLU A 561 -20.97 11.44 -3.07
CA GLU A 561 -20.75 12.34 -1.94
C GLU A 561 -19.59 11.90 -1.02
N MET A 562 -19.21 10.62 -1.04
CA MET A 562 -18.03 10.10 -0.35
C MET A 562 -16.73 10.60 -0.97
N ASP A 563 -15.68 10.78 -0.17
CA ASP A 563 -14.30 10.94 -0.65
C ASP A 563 -13.69 9.59 -1.07
N ASN A 564 -12.51 9.63 -1.69
CA ASN A 564 -11.86 8.41 -2.17
C ASN A 564 -11.57 7.39 -1.05
N GLU A 565 -11.28 7.89 0.16
CA GLU A 565 -11.01 7.10 1.35
C GLU A 565 -12.26 6.30 1.79
N LYS A 566 -13.41 6.96 1.88
CA LYS A 566 -14.70 6.32 2.17
C LYS A 566 -15.11 5.33 1.08
N ARG A 567 -14.91 5.69 -0.21
CA ARG A 567 -15.18 4.78 -1.34
C ARG A 567 -14.35 3.50 -1.23
N ALA A 568 -13.08 3.62 -0.82
CA ALA A 568 -12.18 2.48 -0.64
C ALA A 568 -12.64 1.55 0.49
N ARG A 569 -13.27 2.08 1.54
CA ARG A 569 -13.86 1.27 2.61
C ARG A 569 -15.12 0.56 2.22
N LEU A 570 -16.02 1.24 1.52
CA LEU A 570 -17.20 0.59 0.96
C LEU A 570 -16.77 -0.55 0.03
N LEU A 571 -15.72 -0.32 -0.77
CA LEU A 571 -15.14 -1.35 -1.61
C LEU A 571 -14.55 -2.50 -0.78
N GLN A 572 -13.81 -2.21 0.28
CA GLN A 572 -13.25 -3.21 1.19
C GLN A 572 -14.34 -4.01 1.91
N PHE A 573 -15.39 -3.35 2.37
CA PHE A 573 -16.55 -3.99 2.99
C PHE A 573 -17.19 -4.99 2.04
N VAL A 574 -17.38 -4.62 0.76
CA VAL A 574 -18.09 -5.47 -0.21
C VAL A 574 -17.19 -6.50 -0.90
N THR A 575 -15.88 -6.26 -1.01
CA THR A 575 -14.97 -7.08 -1.82
C THR A 575 -13.78 -7.65 -1.05
N GLY A 576 -13.57 -7.23 0.20
CA GLY A 576 -12.40 -7.61 1.00
C GLY A 576 -11.09 -6.92 0.59
N THR A 577 -11.14 -5.94 -0.32
CA THR A 577 -9.98 -5.16 -0.75
C THR A 577 -10.36 -3.70 -0.97
N CYS A 578 -9.50 -2.77 -0.59
CA CYS A 578 -9.67 -1.33 -0.85
C CYS A 578 -9.13 -0.92 -2.24
N ARG A 579 -8.71 -1.88 -3.07
CA ARG A 579 -8.00 -1.68 -4.34
C ARG A 579 -8.80 -2.22 -5.52
N VAL A 580 -8.79 -1.47 -6.62
CA VAL A 580 -9.45 -1.86 -7.89
C VAL A 580 -8.41 -2.46 -8.85
N PRO A 581 -8.74 -3.53 -9.60
CA PRO A 581 -7.89 -4.02 -10.68
C PRO A 581 -7.63 -2.94 -11.72
N VAL A 582 -6.49 -3.04 -12.41
CA VAL A 582 -6.09 -2.02 -13.40
C VAL A 582 -7.02 -1.97 -14.63
N GLY A 583 -7.75 -3.06 -14.91
CA GLY A 583 -8.82 -3.07 -15.90
C GLY A 583 -10.14 -2.45 -15.43
N GLY A 584 -10.15 -1.81 -14.26
CA GLY A 584 -11.33 -1.23 -13.64
C GLY A 584 -12.27 -2.28 -13.02
N PHE A 585 -13.49 -1.86 -12.70
CA PHE A 585 -14.53 -2.70 -12.09
C PHE A 585 -15.07 -3.77 -13.04
N ALA A 586 -14.81 -3.65 -14.34
CA ALA A 586 -15.14 -4.67 -15.34
C ALA A 586 -14.40 -6.00 -15.08
N GLU A 587 -13.18 -5.90 -14.53
CA GLU A 587 -12.28 -7.02 -14.26
C GLU A 587 -12.21 -7.38 -12.78
N LEU A 588 -13.20 -6.94 -12.00
CA LEU A 588 -13.29 -7.32 -10.59
C LEU A 588 -13.34 -8.84 -10.47
N MET A 589 -12.48 -9.38 -9.61
CA MET A 589 -12.35 -10.82 -9.38
C MET A 589 -13.08 -11.19 -8.10
N GLY A 590 -13.68 -12.37 -8.05
CA GLY A 590 -14.25 -12.99 -6.85
C GLY A 590 -13.48 -14.24 -6.47
N SER A 591 -14.09 -15.03 -5.60
CA SER A 591 -13.61 -16.35 -5.14
C SER A 591 -13.33 -17.36 -6.26
N ASN A 592 -14.20 -17.37 -7.27
CA ASN A 592 -14.28 -18.38 -8.32
C ASN A 592 -13.93 -17.83 -9.71
N GLY A 593 -13.22 -16.69 -9.79
CA GLY A 593 -12.84 -16.05 -11.05
C GLY A 593 -13.49 -14.68 -11.27
N PRO A 594 -13.67 -14.22 -12.52
CA PRO A 594 -14.25 -12.92 -12.83
C PRO A 594 -15.65 -12.76 -12.21
N GLN A 595 -15.82 -11.76 -11.37
CA GLN A 595 -17.05 -11.51 -10.62
C GLN A 595 -17.21 -10.01 -10.38
N ARG A 596 -18.17 -9.40 -11.08
CA ARG A 596 -18.45 -7.97 -10.96
C ARG A 596 -19.07 -7.62 -9.60
N PHE A 597 -18.95 -6.35 -9.26
CA PHE A 597 -19.66 -5.77 -8.11
C PHE A 597 -21.17 -5.96 -8.28
N CYS A 598 -21.84 -6.44 -7.23
CA CYS A 598 -23.26 -6.75 -7.27
C CYS A 598 -24.01 -6.10 -6.12
N ILE A 599 -25.17 -5.49 -6.39
CA ILE A 599 -26.09 -5.03 -5.36
C ILE A 599 -27.38 -5.86 -5.45
N GLU A 600 -27.73 -6.53 -4.36
CA GLU A 600 -28.89 -7.41 -4.28
C GLU A 600 -29.91 -6.88 -3.27
N LYS A 601 -31.20 -6.87 -3.64
CA LYS A 601 -32.28 -6.52 -2.71
C LYS A 601 -32.56 -7.69 -1.76
N VAL A 602 -32.21 -7.52 -0.49
CA VAL A 602 -32.41 -8.55 0.55
C VAL A 602 -32.95 -7.92 1.84
N GLY A 603 -33.84 -8.64 2.54
CA GLY A 603 -34.24 -8.29 3.91
C GLY A 603 -35.32 -7.22 4.04
N LYS A 604 -35.42 -6.66 5.25
CA LYS A 604 -36.39 -5.63 5.65
C LYS A 604 -35.69 -4.30 5.88
N GLU A 605 -36.42 -3.20 5.81
CA GLU A 605 -35.92 -1.82 6.01
C GLU A 605 -35.22 -1.56 7.35
N THR A 606 -35.43 -2.40 8.36
CA THR A 606 -34.78 -2.30 9.67
C THR A 606 -33.44 -3.01 9.75
N TRP A 607 -33.08 -3.81 8.75
CA TRP A 607 -31.84 -4.59 8.74
C TRP A 607 -30.66 -3.72 8.32
N LEU A 608 -29.47 -4.09 8.79
CA LEU A 608 -28.22 -3.53 8.29
C LEU A 608 -27.86 -4.14 6.94
N PRO A 609 -27.14 -3.39 6.08
CA PRO A 609 -26.59 -3.95 4.85
C PRO A 609 -25.50 -4.96 5.21
N ARG A 610 -25.38 -6.01 4.39
CA ARG A 610 -24.41 -7.11 4.59
C ARG A 610 -23.60 -7.32 3.33
N SER A 611 -22.41 -7.89 3.45
CA SER A 611 -21.52 -8.11 2.31
C SER A 611 -21.04 -9.55 2.21
N HIS A 612 -21.06 -10.05 0.98
CA HIS A 612 -20.48 -11.34 0.64
C HIS A 612 -19.22 -11.10 -0.19
N THR A 613 -18.09 -10.90 0.48
CA THR A 613 -16.82 -10.50 -0.16
C THR A 613 -16.34 -11.47 -1.24
N CYS A 614 -16.66 -12.75 -1.07
CA CYS A 614 -16.33 -13.82 -2.00
C CYS A 614 -17.08 -13.70 -3.34
N PHE A 615 -18.19 -12.98 -3.37
CA PHE A 615 -19.02 -12.73 -4.56
C PHE A 615 -19.07 -11.26 -4.96
N ASN A 616 -18.30 -10.39 -4.30
CA ASN A 616 -18.34 -8.94 -4.45
C ASN A 616 -19.79 -8.39 -4.38
N ARG A 617 -20.61 -8.93 -3.46
CA ARG A 617 -22.04 -8.63 -3.37
C ARG A 617 -22.37 -7.86 -2.11
N LEU A 618 -23.10 -6.77 -2.28
CA LEU A 618 -23.75 -5.99 -1.24
C LEU A 618 -25.24 -6.35 -1.18
N ASP A 619 -25.67 -6.91 -0.06
CA ASP A 619 -27.08 -7.10 0.26
C ASP A 619 -27.61 -5.78 0.81
N LEU A 620 -28.39 -5.05 -0.01
CA LEU A 620 -28.90 -3.73 0.29
C LEU A 620 -30.42 -3.78 0.60
N PRO A 621 -30.82 -3.59 1.87
CA PRO A 621 -32.23 -3.54 2.24
C PRO A 621 -33.00 -2.42 1.53
N PRO A 622 -34.32 -2.60 1.30
CA PRO A 622 -35.15 -1.61 0.64
C PRO A 622 -35.54 -0.46 1.58
N TYR A 623 -34.56 0.37 1.94
CA TYR A 623 -34.76 1.54 2.80
C TYR A 623 -35.80 2.51 2.23
N LYS A 624 -36.44 3.27 3.12
CA LYS A 624 -37.54 4.19 2.79
C LYS A 624 -37.08 5.60 2.45
N SER A 625 -35.89 6.00 2.88
CA SER A 625 -35.33 7.33 2.60
C SER A 625 -33.83 7.28 2.35
N TYR A 626 -33.28 8.38 1.81
CA TYR A 626 -31.85 8.55 1.57
C TYR A 626 -31.09 8.57 2.89
N GLU A 627 -31.58 9.29 3.88
CA GLU A 627 -30.95 9.45 5.20
C GLU A 627 -30.83 8.11 5.91
N GLN A 628 -31.87 7.28 5.83
CA GLN A 628 -31.85 5.93 6.38
C GLN A 628 -30.77 5.05 5.71
N LEU A 629 -30.63 5.15 4.38
CA LEU A 629 -29.60 4.43 3.64
C LEU A 629 -28.20 4.89 4.03
N VAL A 630 -27.97 6.20 4.14
CA VAL A 630 -26.70 6.78 4.55
C VAL A 630 -26.32 6.34 5.96
N GLU A 631 -27.23 6.46 6.93
CA GLU A 631 -27.01 6.05 8.32
C GLU A 631 -26.61 4.56 8.39
N LYS A 632 -27.39 3.68 7.75
CA LYS A 632 -27.20 2.23 7.85
C LYS A 632 -25.97 1.73 7.09
N LEU A 633 -25.66 2.31 5.92
CA LEU A 633 -24.43 1.98 5.20
C LEU A 633 -23.19 2.50 5.93
N THR A 634 -23.23 3.72 6.45
CA THR A 634 -22.11 4.29 7.21
C THR A 634 -21.83 3.43 8.44
N TYR A 635 -22.87 3.09 9.21
CA TYR A 635 -22.74 2.23 10.39
C TYR A 635 -22.15 0.85 10.03
N ALA A 636 -22.63 0.20 8.96
CA ALA A 636 -22.11 -1.11 8.57
C ALA A 636 -20.66 -1.08 8.06
N ILE A 637 -20.28 -0.02 7.35
CA ILE A 637 -18.90 0.16 6.88
C ILE A 637 -17.95 0.43 8.07
N GLU A 638 -18.43 1.14 9.10
CA GLU A 638 -17.63 1.58 10.24
C GLU A 638 -17.52 0.53 11.37
N GLU A 639 -18.53 -0.32 11.56
CA GLU A 639 -18.62 -1.23 12.72
C GLU A 639 -18.21 -2.68 12.40
N THR A 640 -17.87 -3.00 11.15
CA THR A 640 -17.42 -4.35 10.79
C THR A 640 -15.93 -4.53 11.12
N GLU A 641 -15.62 -4.85 12.38
CA GLU A 641 -14.31 -5.38 12.78
C GLU A 641 -14.21 -6.87 12.40
N GLY A 642 -13.66 -7.17 11.23
CA GLY A 642 -13.34 -8.53 10.77
C GLY A 642 -14.49 -9.23 10.02
N PHE A 643 -14.13 -9.96 8.96
CA PHE A 643 -15.08 -10.64 8.05
C PHE A 643 -15.72 -11.92 8.64
N ALA A 644 -15.66 -12.13 9.96
CA ALA A 644 -16.01 -13.40 10.60
C ALA A 644 -17.31 -13.38 11.43
N GLN A 645 -18.05 -12.26 11.45
CA GLN A 645 -19.42 -12.24 11.99
C GLN A 645 -20.44 -12.20 10.85
N GLU A 646 -20.61 -13.33 10.17
CA GLU A 646 -21.84 -13.68 9.46
C GLU A 646 -22.47 -14.96 10.02
#